data_AF-A0AAD7RJR6-F1
#
_entry.id   AF-A0AAD7RJR6-F1
#
_cell.length_a   1.000
_cell.length_b   1.000
_cell.length_c   1.000
_cell.angle_alpha   90.00
_cell.angle_beta   90.00
_cell.angle_gamma   90.00
#
_symmetry.space_group_name_H-M   'P 1'
#
loop_
_entity.id
_entity.type
_entity.pdbx_description
1 polymer ?
#
loop_
_entity_poly.entity_id
_entity_poly.type
_entity_poly.pdbx_seq_one_letter_code
_entity_poly.pdbx_strand_id
1 'polypeptide(L)'
;MFVAPLLPAGRSCIDHYRRLRRYCVFSHEELTCKMAACPEKLDLNLAAATYREMFSIVQEERKLRKVLLERGITEAEREAFELLPDDERQCDKCKTTCFLSALACYNCTERLVCLYHTQDLCSCPTDKHYLRYRYTLDELLAMLHRLKVRAESFDSWGNRVKEALEQEEGSKIGFQELEHLKEEAMENKFPDNELLQRLNTVMSDIQHCHTISTELLTNPQSRSMTLTELQALVERMQNLPCVITQLGEVQMLLQTVEHFQNSAQALLGGNQWSQGPPALEQLQALLEQGTALPAEPLEVQLLRGLQGQGRWLEEVRCTLGPQGGEVTLGVLRTLMEAGCNVPQSPAVETAMAELQELLTIAERWEEKAQICLEHRQKLPLSTLDAIVNEAQLIPVQLPNILSLQGCLSHARAWVTDLEEIQNGEHYPCLDDLEGLVAIGRDLPVHMEELKQLELQVASAHSWRDKASKTFLKKNTQHSLLEVRGLERNIRVLCPFAEKQRGRGEGKEYRADTDSLGLTAQDLRDPGAIVSAFKEGEKREKEALWKLQEVNLAKPGLERSNGMEQDVSIPSVDLTKENEETPRLRSTPSPTSSSICVCGHPPRPPLLRCRLCKNWFHGGCVPFPSLLPPSSAPARSCWWDWDTRFLCPLCQRSRRPRLETILALLVALQRLPVRLPEGEALQCLTERAITWQGRAKQALDAPELRQALDVLRALGEGQGHGTRKDQLEERDGDDEEEEEVEGDGKKGNSVIVLSDTEGGDRDEGVIDLTEDRSPRKIAYKRAADATQTGFENGHSKKENYDSPTGVESLLSLVPLLKGPVIELSPVARAQLEELQLEGDLLEVTLDQIQGIHRILQAASQPPHHTLHTLILIELQEQRSTGRGGQTKDSKRKRKSQRGEGGGGGGVDGIPHSQDGSESKKTCPPSDIPSETLLHTPEVRSPT
;
A
#
# COMPACT_ATOMS: atom_id res chain seq x y z
N MET A 1 5.75 45.84 81.90
CA MET A 1 7.06 46.03 82.55
C MET A 1 7.21 47.37 83.27
N PHE A 2 7.36 48.52 82.60
CA PHE A 2 7.83 49.78 83.22
C PHE A 2 7.04 50.35 84.42
N VAL A 3 5.79 49.91 84.69
CA VAL A 3 4.95 50.47 85.77
C VAL A 3 5.23 49.85 87.14
N ALA A 4 5.56 48.55 87.21
CA ALA A 4 5.72 47.84 88.48
C ALA A 4 6.82 48.44 89.40
N PRO A 5 7.98 48.93 88.90
CA PRO A 5 8.99 49.61 89.72
C PRO A 5 8.56 50.99 90.24
N LEU A 6 7.49 51.59 89.72
CA LEU A 6 7.08 52.95 90.07
C LEU A 6 6.20 53.01 91.34
N LEU A 7 5.61 51.89 91.78
CA LEU A 7 4.72 51.90 92.96
C LEU A 7 5.46 52.31 94.26
N PRO A 8 6.64 51.75 94.61
CA PRO A 8 7.39 52.18 95.81
C PRO A 8 7.89 53.63 95.73
N ALA A 9 8.22 54.10 94.52
CA ALA A 9 8.56 55.50 94.27
C ALA A 9 7.33 56.42 94.46
N GLY A 10 6.14 55.94 94.08
CA GLY A 10 4.86 56.62 94.32
C GLY A 10 4.59 56.86 95.80
N ARG A 11 4.64 55.82 96.65
CA ARG A 11 4.52 55.97 98.12
C ARG A 11 5.54 56.97 98.68
N SER A 12 6.81 56.81 98.30
CA SER A 12 7.90 57.70 98.72
C SER A 12 7.67 59.17 98.32
N CYS A 13 7.04 59.40 97.16
CA CYS A 13 6.66 60.72 96.67
C CYS A 13 5.52 61.34 97.51
N ILE A 14 4.48 60.58 97.84
CA ILE A 14 3.38 61.05 98.71
C ILE A 14 3.91 61.40 100.11
N ASP A 15 4.81 60.59 100.68
CA ASP A 15 5.45 60.91 101.97
C ASP A 15 6.27 62.21 101.91
N HIS A 16 6.92 62.51 100.78
CA HIS A 16 7.62 63.77 100.55
C HIS A 16 6.64 64.95 100.38
N TYR A 17 5.56 64.77 99.61
CA TYR A 17 4.51 65.79 99.44
C TYR A 17 3.84 66.14 100.77
N ARG A 18 3.58 65.13 101.62
CA ARG A 18 3.06 65.28 102.99
C ARG A 18 3.95 66.19 103.85
N ARG A 19 5.28 66.05 103.74
CA ARG A 19 6.25 66.92 104.45
C ARG A 19 6.26 68.35 103.91
N LEU A 20 6.05 68.54 102.60
CA LEU A 20 6.00 69.86 101.95
C LEU A 20 4.63 70.55 101.98
N ARG A 21 3.60 69.89 102.53
CA ARG A 21 2.18 70.32 102.46
C ARG A 21 1.66 70.51 101.03
N ARG A 22 2.15 69.70 100.09
CA ARG A 22 1.83 69.78 98.66
C ARG A 22 0.59 68.94 98.33
N TYR A 23 -0.36 69.56 97.63
CA TYR A 23 -1.53 68.88 97.05
C TYR A 23 -1.11 67.67 96.20
N CYS A 24 -1.81 66.55 96.38
CA CYS A 24 -1.62 65.34 95.60
C CYS A 24 -2.53 65.37 94.37
N VAL A 25 -2.10 64.73 93.27
CA VAL A 25 -2.89 64.68 92.01
C VAL A 25 -3.89 63.52 92.02
N PHE A 26 -3.63 62.51 92.85
CA PHE A 26 -4.49 61.36 93.16
C PHE A 26 -3.97 60.70 94.44
N SER A 27 -4.77 59.83 95.06
CA SER A 27 -4.31 59.00 96.19
C SER A 27 -3.59 57.74 95.72
N HIS A 28 -2.35 57.55 96.17
CA HIS A 28 -1.56 56.33 95.90
C HIS A 28 -2.13 55.09 96.62
N GLU A 29 -2.74 55.28 97.79
CA GLU A 29 -3.46 54.22 98.52
C GLU A 29 -4.69 53.76 97.72
N GLU A 30 -5.44 54.70 97.13
CA GLU A 30 -6.60 54.42 96.28
C GLU A 30 -6.22 53.60 95.06
N LEU A 31 -5.14 54.01 94.36
CA LEU A 31 -4.60 53.27 93.22
C LEU A 31 -4.23 51.82 93.61
N THR A 32 -3.47 51.66 94.70
CA THR A 32 -3.00 50.35 95.15
C THR A 32 -4.17 49.45 95.58
N CYS A 33 -5.19 49.99 96.24
CA CYS A 33 -6.40 49.24 96.60
C CYS A 33 -7.26 48.88 95.38
N LYS A 34 -7.41 49.78 94.40
CA LYS A 34 -8.11 49.48 93.14
C LYS A 34 -7.44 48.36 92.34
N MET A 35 -6.10 48.28 92.38
CA MET A 35 -5.34 47.15 91.83
C MET A 35 -5.56 45.86 92.64
N ALA A 36 -5.44 45.93 93.97
CA ALA A 36 -5.63 44.79 94.88
C ALA A 36 -7.07 44.21 94.89
N ALA A 37 -8.06 44.99 94.45
CA ALA A 37 -9.43 44.53 94.30
C ALA A 37 -9.60 43.51 93.14
N CYS A 38 -8.78 43.59 92.08
CA CYS A 38 -8.89 42.79 90.85
C CYS A 38 -7.56 42.09 90.44
N PRO A 39 -7.00 41.19 91.27
CA PRO A 39 -5.67 40.60 91.05
C PRO A 39 -5.56 39.79 89.75
N GLU A 40 -6.65 39.15 89.29
CA GLU A 40 -6.74 38.42 88.02
C GLU A 40 -6.45 39.29 86.78
N LYS A 41 -6.67 40.61 86.88
CA LYS A 41 -6.47 41.58 85.79
C LYS A 41 -5.07 42.19 85.78
N LEU A 42 -4.22 41.85 86.75
CA LEU A 42 -2.83 42.33 86.83
C LEU A 42 -1.89 41.35 86.13
N ASP A 43 -0.88 41.87 85.44
CA ASP A 43 0.29 41.07 85.07
C ASP A 43 1.06 40.64 86.33
N LEU A 44 1.78 39.52 86.26
CA LEU A 44 2.43 38.91 87.43
C LEU A 44 3.45 39.83 88.13
N ASN A 45 4.21 40.62 87.36
CA ASN A 45 5.17 41.56 87.92
C ASN A 45 4.46 42.70 88.66
N LEU A 46 3.36 43.19 88.09
CA LEU A 46 2.51 44.20 88.68
C LEU A 46 1.74 43.66 89.90
N ALA A 47 1.28 42.41 89.88
CA ALA A 47 0.66 41.74 91.02
C ALA A 47 1.66 41.59 92.18
N ALA A 48 2.88 41.12 91.90
CA ALA A 48 3.94 40.97 92.89
C ALA A 48 4.42 42.34 93.45
N ALA A 49 4.45 43.40 92.64
CA ALA A 49 4.76 44.75 93.11
C ALA A 49 3.61 45.34 93.94
N THR A 50 2.36 45.17 93.50
CA THR A 50 1.15 45.59 94.24
C THR A 50 1.07 44.87 95.58
N TYR A 51 1.42 43.58 95.65
CA TYR A 51 1.50 42.83 96.92
C TYR A 51 2.49 43.46 97.91
N ARG A 52 3.70 43.84 97.47
CA ARG A 52 4.74 44.46 98.34
C ARG A 52 4.31 45.83 98.86
N GLU A 53 3.68 46.64 98.02
CA GLU A 53 3.19 47.97 98.40
C GLU A 53 1.92 47.90 99.25
N MET A 54 0.95 47.06 98.88
CA MET A 54 -0.25 46.78 99.69
C MET A 54 0.14 46.23 101.07
N PHE A 55 1.09 45.30 101.17
CA PHE A 55 1.63 44.83 102.45
C PHE A 55 2.14 46.00 103.30
N SER A 56 2.98 46.86 102.70
CA SER A 56 3.57 48.01 103.38
C SER A 56 2.51 49.00 103.89
N ILE A 57 1.53 49.31 103.03
CA ILE A 57 0.40 50.19 103.33
C ILE A 57 -0.45 49.62 104.48
N VAL A 58 -0.77 48.32 104.45
CA VAL A 58 -1.60 47.67 105.48
C VAL A 58 -0.92 47.60 106.85
N GLN A 59 0.40 47.40 106.93
CA GLN A 59 1.10 47.46 108.22
C GLN A 59 1.14 48.89 108.80
N GLU A 60 1.33 49.91 107.97
CA GLU A 60 1.36 51.30 108.43
C GLU A 60 -0.03 51.80 108.83
N GLU A 61 -1.08 51.48 108.07
CA GLU A 61 -2.47 51.81 108.40
C GLU A 61 -2.92 51.12 109.71
N ARG A 62 -2.55 49.85 109.90
CA ARG A 62 -2.77 49.12 111.15
C ARG A 62 -2.11 49.80 112.35
N LYS A 63 -0.87 50.30 112.17
CA LYS A 63 -0.11 51.04 113.19
C LYS A 63 -0.75 52.40 113.49
N LEU A 64 -1.15 53.16 112.47
CA LEU A 64 -1.80 54.46 112.62
C LEU A 64 -3.15 54.35 113.36
N ARG A 65 -4.00 53.38 112.99
CA ARG A 65 -5.27 53.13 113.69
C ARG A 65 -5.07 52.65 115.13
N LYS A 66 -4.04 51.84 115.40
CA LYS A 66 -3.69 51.43 116.78
C LYS A 66 -3.33 52.64 117.66
N VAL A 67 -2.48 53.54 117.15
CA VAL A 67 -2.12 54.79 117.86
C VAL A 67 -3.35 55.69 118.05
N LEU A 68 -4.32 55.67 117.14
CA LEU A 68 -5.56 56.44 117.28
C LEU A 68 -6.45 55.90 118.42
N LEU A 69 -6.64 54.58 118.48
CA LEU A 69 -7.37 53.90 119.58
C LEU A 69 -6.68 54.13 120.93
N GLU A 70 -5.33 54.09 120.97
CA GLU A 70 -4.53 54.39 122.17
C GLU A 70 -4.67 55.84 122.66
N ARG A 71 -5.15 56.75 121.80
CA ARG A 71 -5.49 58.14 122.17
C ARG A 71 -6.96 58.32 122.59
N GLY A 72 -7.69 57.22 122.79
CA GLY A 72 -9.06 57.20 123.32
C GLY A 72 -10.16 57.47 122.29
N ILE A 73 -9.82 57.56 121.00
CA ILE A 73 -10.78 57.77 119.92
C ILE A 73 -11.33 56.40 119.50
N THR A 74 -12.60 56.16 119.78
CA THR A 74 -13.26 54.84 119.60
C THR A 74 -14.39 54.86 118.57
N GLU A 75 -15.06 55.99 118.38
CA GLU A 75 -16.07 56.19 117.33
C GLU A 75 -15.44 56.09 115.93
N ALA A 76 -16.09 55.33 115.04
CA ALA A 76 -15.59 55.09 113.68
C ALA A 76 -16.73 54.90 112.67
N GLU A 77 -16.64 55.61 111.55
CA GLU A 77 -17.64 55.62 110.48
C GLU A 77 -17.01 55.14 109.16
N ARG A 78 -17.74 54.35 108.37
CA ARG A 78 -17.25 53.89 107.06
C ARG A 78 -17.51 54.96 106.01
N GLU A 79 -16.46 55.37 105.31
CA GLU A 79 -16.51 56.44 104.31
C GLU A 79 -16.01 55.98 102.94
N ALA A 80 -16.71 56.37 101.87
CA ALA A 80 -16.37 56.08 100.47
C ALA A 80 -15.56 57.23 99.86
N PHE A 81 -14.34 57.45 100.37
CA PHE A 81 -13.48 58.57 100.00
C PHE A 81 -13.25 58.73 98.48
N GLU A 82 -13.39 57.70 97.65
CA GLU A 82 -13.29 57.79 96.18
C GLU A 82 -14.51 58.43 95.49
N LEU A 83 -15.59 58.71 96.24
CA LEU A 83 -16.79 59.40 95.76
C LEU A 83 -16.83 60.88 96.19
N LEU A 84 -15.97 61.28 97.14
CA LEU A 84 -15.78 62.67 97.55
C LEU A 84 -14.83 63.38 96.59
N PRO A 85 -15.02 64.69 96.32
CA PRO A 85 -14.06 65.46 95.54
C PRO A 85 -12.74 65.63 96.29
N ASP A 86 -11.65 65.88 95.54
CA ASP A 86 -10.29 65.76 96.08
C ASP A 86 -9.96 66.79 97.16
N ASP A 87 -10.67 67.92 97.21
CA ASP A 87 -10.58 68.97 98.23
C ASP A 87 -11.29 68.60 99.54
N GLU A 88 -12.52 68.10 99.50
CA GLU A 88 -13.26 67.63 100.69
C GLU A 88 -12.55 66.50 101.44
N ARG A 89 -11.72 65.71 100.74
CA ARG A 89 -10.95 64.60 101.33
C ARG A 89 -9.49 64.93 101.64
N GLN A 90 -9.06 66.19 101.56
CA GLN A 90 -7.69 66.59 101.94
C GLN A 90 -7.50 66.75 103.45
N CYS A 91 -6.36 66.28 103.95
CA CYS A 91 -5.89 66.61 105.29
C CYS A 91 -5.53 68.11 105.38
N ASP A 92 -6.18 68.88 106.25
CA ASP A 92 -5.96 70.33 106.34
C ASP A 92 -4.50 70.69 106.62
N LYS A 93 -3.83 69.93 107.49
CA LYS A 93 -2.44 70.20 107.90
C LYS A 93 -1.40 69.99 106.78
N CYS A 94 -1.57 68.98 105.93
CA CYS A 94 -0.55 68.52 104.99
C CYS A 94 -1.00 68.39 103.54
N LYS A 95 -2.27 68.71 103.24
CA LYS A 95 -2.91 68.70 101.92
C LYS A 95 -2.75 67.41 101.11
N THR A 96 -2.55 66.29 101.81
CA THR A 96 -2.60 64.94 101.26
C THR A 96 -4.06 64.51 101.12
N THR A 97 -4.45 64.04 99.93
CA THR A 97 -5.73 63.39 99.64
C THR A 97 -5.85 62.10 100.47
N CYS A 98 -6.79 62.04 101.41
CA CYS A 98 -6.99 60.88 102.28
C CYS A 98 -7.80 59.79 101.55
N PHE A 99 -7.49 58.52 101.78
CA PHE A 99 -8.27 57.41 101.23
C PHE A 99 -8.51 56.26 102.22
N LEU A 100 -7.49 55.70 102.87
CA LEU A 100 -7.73 54.58 103.79
C LEU A 100 -8.43 55.01 105.08
N SER A 101 -8.01 56.14 105.64
CA SER A 101 -8.62 56.73 106.81
C SER A 101 -8.30 58.22 106.99
N ALA A 102 -9.16 58.89 107.75
CA ALA A 102 -8.97 60.25 108.24
C ALA A 102 -9.69 60.44 109.58
N LEU A 103 -9.28 61.45 110.35
CA LEU A 103 -9.94 61.87 111.58
C LEU A 103 -10.79 63.12 111.31
N ALA A 104 -12.05 63.07 111.71
CA ALA A 104 -13.02 64.15 111.65
C ALA A 104 -13.57 64.49 113.05
N CYS A 105 -14.33 65.58 113.17
CA CYS A 105 -14.92 66.05 114.42
C CYS A 105 -16.38 66.45 114.22
N TYR A 106 -17.29 65.97 115.06
CA TYR A 106 -18.72 66.30 114.97
C TYR A 106 -19.00 67.81 115.12
N ASN A 107 -18.12 68.54 115.82
CA ASN A 107 -18.25 69.98 116.05
C ASN A 107 -17.51 70.83 115.00
N CYS A 108 -16.81 70.22 114.04
CA CYS A 108 -15.97 70.92 113.04
C CYS A 108 -16.07 70.24 111.67
N THR A 109 -17.26 70.28 111.05
CA THR A 109 -17.60 69.58 109.81
C THR A 109 -16.70 69.91 108.62
N GLU A 110 -16.16 71.13 108.55
CA GLU A 110 -15.26 71.59 107.47
C GLU A 110 -13.79 71.15 107.66
N ARG A 111 -13.46 70.34 108.68
CA ARG A 111 -12.07 69.94 108.96
C ARG A 111 -11.87 68.43 108.98
N LEU A 112 -10.83 68.02 108.25
CA LEU A 112 -10.38 66.64 108.11
C LEU A 112 -8.86 66.59 108.27
N VAL A 113 -8.32 65.57 108.95
CA VAL A 113 -6.86 65.31 108.96
C VAL A 113 -6.54 63.84 108.72
N CYS A 114 -5.46 63.54 108.01
CA CYS A 114 -4.94 62.17 107.89
C CYS A 114 -4.34 61.72 109.24
N LEU A 115 -4.20 60.40 109.44
CA LEU A 115 -3.81 59.88 110.76
C LEU A 115 -2.42 60.32 111.28
N TYR A 116 -1.54 60.78 110.39
CA TYR A 116 -0.27 61.42 110.74
C TYR A 116 -0.41 62.75 111.50
N HIS A 117 -1.55 63.45 111.36
CA HIS A 117 -1.77 64.81 111.88
C HIS A 117 -2.94 64.87 112.86
N THR A 118 -3.18 63.79 113.61
CA THR A 118 -4.28 63.66 114.59
C THR A 118 -4.16 64.57 115.82
N GLN A 119 -3.17 65.46 115.86
CA GLN A 119 -3.01 66.53 116.85
C GLN A 119 -3.41 67.91 116.30
N ASP A 120 -3.62 68.04 114.98
CA ASP A 120 -3.79 69.31 114.27
C ASP A 120 -5.26 69.63 113.87
N LEU A 121 -6.22 68.75 114.19
CA LEU A 121 -7.61 68.86 113.74
C LEU A 121 -8.34 70.09 114.33
N CYS A 122 -8.59 70.06 115.64
CA CYS A 122 -9.19 71.14 116.42
C CYS A 122 -8.94 70.91 117.92
N SER A 123 -9.22 71.93 118.74
CA SER A 123 -9.07 71.89 120.21
C SER A 123 -10.25 71.21 120.94
N CYS A 124 -11.04 70.38 120.25
CA CYS A 124 -12.14 69.64 120.87
C CYS A 124 -11.60 68.44 121.67
N PRO A 125 -12.32 67.99 122.70
CA PRO A 125 -11.97 66.76 123.41
C PRO A 125 -12.18 65.53 122.53
N THR A 126 -11.45 64.45 122.81
CA THR A 126 -11.34 63.27 121.92
C THR A 126 -12.64 62.47 121.76
N ASP A 127 -13.60 62.63 122.66
CA ASP A 127 -14.97 62.08 122.58
C ASP A 127 -15.87 62.79 121.54
N LYS A 128 -15.34 63.80 120.85
CA LYS A 128 -15.98 64.47 119.71
C LYS A 128 -15.25 64.21 118.38
N HIS A 129 -14.15 63.46 118.42
CA HIS A 129 -13.40 63.03 117.23
C HIS A 129 -13.78 61.60 116.85
N TYR A 130 -13.88 61.32 115.55
CA TYR A 130 -14.24 60.00 115.03
C TYR A 130 -13.45 59.64 113.76
N LEU A 131 -13.17 58.35 113.60
CA LEU A 131 -12.38 57.79 112.51
C LEU A 131 -13.26 57.53 111.28
N ARG A 132 -13.13 58.33 110.21
CA ARG A 132 -13.67 57.98 108.88
C ARG A 132 -12.72 57.00 108.22
N TYR A 133 -13.18 55.81 107.83
CA TYR A 133 -12.33 54.75 107.27
C TYR A 133 -12.95 54.06 106.04
N ARG A 134 -12.13 53.66 105.06
CA ARG A 134 -12.63 53.06 103.80
C ARG A 134 -12.83 51.55 103.85
N TYR A 135 -11.92 50.86 104.54
CA TYR A 135 -11.88 49.40 104.69
C TYR A 135 -11.53 49.03 106.13
N THR A 136 -12.05 47.91 106.63
CA THR A 136 -11.52 47.23 107.82
C THR A 136 -10.14 46.63 107.54
N LEU A 137 -9.42 46.24 108.59
CA LEU A 137 -8.13 45.56 108.43
C LEU A 137 -8.30 44.18 107.78
N ASP A 138 -9.42 43.50 108.01
CA ASP A 138 -9.71 42.18 107.45
C ASP A 138 -9.99 42.24 105.93
N GLU A 139 -10.75 43.24 105.47
CA GLU A 139 -10.93 43.51 104.02
C GLU A 139 -9.59 43.79 103.31
N LEU A 140 -8.70 44.54 103.97
CA LEU A 140 -7.35 44.83 103.46
C LEU A 140 -6.47 43.57 103.40
N LEU A 141 -6.50 42.72 104.42
CA LEU A 141 -5.79 41.44 104.45
C LEU A 141 -6.33 40.43 103.42
N ALA A 142 -7.65 40.40 103.19
CA ALA A 142 -8.26 39.56 102.17
C ALA A 142 -7.83 39.96 100.74
N MET A 143 -7.76 41.26 100.44
CA MET A 143 -7.20 41.74 99.17
C MET A 143 -5.72 41.36 99.00
N LEU A 144 -4.93 41.50 100.07
CA LEU A 144 -3.51 41.11 100.09
C LEU A 144 -3.30 39.60 99.86
N HIS A 145 -4.14 38.73 100.44
CA HIS A 145 -4.06 37.29 100.25
C HIS A 145 -4.29 36.88 98.78
N ARG A 146 -5.31 37.45 98.11
CA ARG A 146 -5.58 37.14 96.70
C ARG A 146 -4.47 37.59 95.75
N LEU A 147 -3.80 38.71 96.07
CA LEU A 147 -2.58 39.13 95.36
C LEU A 147 -1.43 38.13 95.54
N LYS A 148 -1.25 37.57 96.74
CA LYS A 148 -0.22 36.57 97.04
C LYS A 148 -0.39 35.31 96.18
N VAL A 149 -1.59 34.73 96.19
CA VAL A 149 -1.93 33.54 95.39
C VAL A 149 -1.69 33.77 93.90
N ARG A 150 -2.07 34.94 93.37
CA ARG A 150 -1.81 35.29 91.96
C ARG A 150 -0.31 35.37 91.66
N ALA A 151 0.51 35.91 92.54
CA ALA A 151 1.96 35.99 92.34
C ALA A 151 2.63 34.61 92.36
N GLU A 152 2.34 33.77 93.36
CA GLU A 152 3.00 32.46 93.56
C GLU A 152 2.59 31.41 92.51
N SER A 153 1.46 31.60 91.82
CA SER A 153 0.98 30.66 90.78
C SER A 153 2.02 30.41 89.67
N PHE A 154 2.67 31.45 89.18
CA PHE A 154 3.64 31.37 88.08
C PHE A 154 4.93 30.63 88.47
N ASP A 155 5.43 30.88 89.68
CA ASP A 155 6.62 30.20 90.19
C ASP A 155 6.34 28.69 90.36
N SER A 156 5.13 28.31 90.77
CA SER A 156 4.74 26.90 90.89
C SER A 156 4.65 26.19 89.53
N TRP A 157 4.07 26.85 88.51
CA TRP A 157 4.01 26.32 87.15
C TRP A 157 5.39 26.22 86.50
N GLY A 158 6.22 27.27 86.62
CA GLY A 158 7.56 27.31 86.02
C GLY A 158 8.49 26.23 86.55
N ASN A 159 8.38 25.89 87.83
CA ASN A 159 9.11 24.75 88.42
C ASN A 159 8.66 23.41 87.83
N ARG A 160 7.34 23.16 87.67
CA ARG A 160 6.83 21.92 87.05
C ARG A 160 7.21 21.80 85.58
N VAL A 161 7.18 22.90 84.81
CA VAL A 161 7.64 22.90 83.41
C VAL A 161 9.13 22.63 83.33
N LYS A 162 9.94 23.15 84.26
CA LYS A 162 11.37 22.84 84.32
C LYS A 162 11.62 21.37 84.66
N GLU A 163 10.95 20.85 85.68
CA GLU A 163 11.02 19.43 86.08
C GLU A 163 10.62 18.51 84.92
N ALA A 164 9.54 18.82 84.21
CA ALA A 164 9.07 18.10 83.02
C ALA A 164 10.05 18.12 81.83
N LEU A 165 10.91 19.15 81.72
CA LEU A 165 11.84 19.33 80.59
C LEU A 165 13.30 18.91 80.91
N GLU A 166 13.63 18.60 82.17
CA GLU A 166 14.99 18.28 82.63
C GLU A 166 15.11 16.89 83.29
N GLN A 167 14.10 16.02 83.13
CA GLN A 167 14.15 14.64 83.61
C GLN A 167 15.19 13.77 82.89
N GLU A 168 15.90 12.95 83.65
CA GLU A 168 16.82 11.92 83.15
C GLU A 168 16.06 10.73 82.52
N GLU A 169 16.75 9.97 81.67
CA GLU A 169 16.20 9.03 80.69
C GLU A 169 15.22 7.97 81.23
N GLY A 170 15.29 7.66 82.52
CA GLY A 170 14.46 6.64 83.19
C GLY A 170 13.08 7.09 83.67
N SER A 171 12.72 8.39 83.60
CA SER A 171 11.49 8.93 84.23
C SER A 171 10.49 9.59 83.27
N LYS A 172 10.70 9.50 81.95
CA LYS A 172 9.98 10.26 80.91
C LYS A 172 8.46 10.34 81.13
N ILE A 173 7.96 11.58 81.15
CA ILE A 173 6.54 11.94 81.27
C ILE A 173 5.67 11.53 80.07
N GLY A 174 4.35 11.54 80.29
CA GLY A 174 3.35 11.39 79.25
C GLY A 174 3.05 12.69 78.51
N PHE A 175 2.75 12.57 77.21
CA PHE A 175 2.39 13.71 76.34
C PHE A 175 1.24 14.57 76.91
N GLN A 176 0.24 13.91 77.54
CA GLN A 176 -0.91 14.56 78.16
C GLN A 176 -0.53 15.50 79.34
N GLU A 177 0.57 15.22 80.02
CA GLU A 177 1.05 16.04 81.15
C GLU A 177 1.70 17.33 80.64
N LEU A 178 2.37 17.26 79.48
CA LEU A 178 2.88 18.44 78.77
C LEU A 178 1.76 19.26 78.13
N GLU A 179 0.69 18.64 77.62
CA GLU A 179 -0.51 19.36 77.16
C GLU A 179 -1.17 20.12 78.31
N HIS A 180 -1.40 19.48 79.46
CA HIS A 180 -1.98 20.14 80.64
C HIS A 180 -1.14 21.33 81.13
N LEU A 181 0.20 21.22 81.15
CA LEU A 181 1.08 22.34 81.50
C LEU A 181 1.01 23.51 80.50
N LYS A 182 0.69 23.24 79.23
CA LYS A 182 0.47 24.26 78.20
C LYS A 182 -0.93 24.89 78.33
N GLU A 183 -1.96 24.12 78.63
CA GLU A 183 -3.32 24.61 78.88
C GLU A 183 -3.37 25.54 80.11
N GLU A 184 -2.77 25.13 81.22
CA GLU A 184 -2.70 25.93 82.45
C GLU A 184 -2.05 27.30 82.22
N ALA A 185 -1.04 27.38 81.33
CA ALA A 185 -0.38 28.63 80.97
C ALA A 185 -1.29 29.58 80.17
N MET A 186 -2.15 29.03 79.30
CA MET A 186 -3.14 29.79 78.54
C MET A 186 -4.27 30.30 79.45
N GLU A 187 -4.79 29.46 80.35
CA GLU A 187 -5.84 29.85 81.30
C GLU A 187 -5.38 30.95 82.25
N ASN A 188 -4.21 30.78 82.87
CA ASN A 188 -3.64 31.74 83.82
C ASN A 188 -2.99 32.96 83.17
N LYS A 189 -3.00 33.03 81.82
CA LYS A 189 -2.46 34.12 80.99
C LYS A 189 -1.05 34.50 81.40
N PHE A 190 -0.18 33.49 81.48
CA PHE A 190 1.23 33.71 81.75
C PHE A 190 1.89 34.44 80.57
N PRO A 191 2.85 35.35 80.81
CA PRO A 191 3.58 36.02 79.75
C PRO A 191 4.43 35.00 78.98
N ASP A 192 4.57 35.20 77.68
CA ASP A 192 5.49 34.40 76.87
C ASP A 192 6.91 34.52 77.42
N ASN A 193 7.52 33.38 77.74
CA ASN A 193 8.82 33.27 78.38
C ASN A 193 9.58 32.07 77.83
N GLU A 194 10.88 32.00 78.10
CA GLU A 194 11.77 30.95 77.57
C GLU A 194 11.30 29.52 77.92
N LEU A 195 10.63 29.34 79.07
CA LEU A 195 10.02 28.06 79.46
C LEU A 195 8.80 27.69 78.60
N LEU A 196 7.88 28.63 78.34
CA LEU A 196 6.72 28.42 77.48
C LEU A 196 7.12 28.20 76.02
N GLN A 197 8.14 28.92 75.55
CA GLN A 197 8.70 28.73 74.21
C GLN A 197 9.35 27.34 74.08
N ARG A 198 10.22 26.95 75.03
CA ARG A 198 10.87 25.63 75.04
C ARG A 198 9.86 24.48 75.17
N LEU A 199 8.83 24.64 75.98
CA LEU A 199 7.70 23.71 76.08
C LEU A 199 6.96 23.55 74.74
N ASN A 200 6.66 24.66 74.05
CA ASN A 200 6.00 24.60 72.74
C ASN A 200 6.88 23.97 71.66
N THR A 201 8.18 24.23 71.64
CA THR A 201 9.13 23.58 70.71
C THR A 201 9.15 22.07 70.93
N VAL A 202 9.35 21.61 72.18
CA VAL A 202 9.35 20.17 72.51
C VAL A 202 8.04 19.49 72.14
N MET A 203 6.89 20.16 72.33
CA MET A 203 5.60 19.63 71.90
C MET A 203 5.47 19.51 70.38
N SER A 204 6.00 20.49 69.63
CA SER A 204 6.07 20.43 68.16
C SER A 204 6.98 19.28 67.70
N ASP A 205 8.12 19.07 68.35
CA ASP A 205 9.07 18.01 68.00
C ASP A 205 8.49 16.61 68.29
N ILE A 206 7.76 16.43 69.40
CA ILE A 206 7.04 15.18 69.69
C ILE A 206 5.96 14.90 68.63
N GLN A 207 5.14 15.90 68.30
CA GLN A 207 4.11 15.76 67.26
C GLN A 207 4.72 15.46 65.88
N HIS A 208 5.85 16.09 65.54
CA HIS A 208 6.56 15.86 64.29
C HIS A 208 7.16 14.44 64.22
N CYS A 209 7.84 13.99 65.28
CA CYS A 209 8.37 12.63 65.39
C CYS A 209 7.25 11.57 65.33
N HIS A 210 6.14 11.79 66.03
CA HIS A 210 4.98 10.89 65.96
C HIS A 210 4.42 10.80 64.53
N THR A 211 4.24 11.95 63.86
CA THR A 211 3.72 12.01 62.48
C THR A 211 4.60 11.21 61.51
N ILE A 212 5.92 11.49 61.49
CA ILE A 212 6.86 10.76 60.61
C ILE A 212 6.90 9.27 60.94
N SER A 213 6.89 8.90 62.22
CA SER A 213 6.86 7.48 62.62
C SER A 213 5.59 6.79 62.11
N THR A 214 4.43 7.42 62.24
CA THR A 214 3.17 6.85 61.73
C THR A 214 3.11 6.79 60.20
N GLU A 215 3.69 7.77 59.48
CA GLU A 215 3.81 7.72 58.01
C GLU A 215 4.66 6.52 57.57
N LEU A 216 5.87 6.37 58.14
CA LEU A 216 6.80 5.28 57.83
C LEU A 216 6.21 3.89 58.12
N LEU A 217 5.51 3.73 59.24
CA LEU A 217 4.97 2.45 59.69
C LEU A 217 3.65 2.06 59.00
N THR A 218 2.83 3.02 58.57
CA THR A 218 1.52 2.73 57.93
C THR A 218 1.55 2.78 56.41
N ASN A 219 2.43 3.59 55.81
CA ASN A 219 2.62 3.65 54.37
C ASN A 219 4.11 3.85 54.02
N PRO A 220 4.92 2.79 54.10
CA PRO A 220 6.36 2.86 53.83
C PRO A 220 6.71 3.39 52.42
N GLN A 221 5.81 3.30 51.45
CA GLN A 221 6.04 3.82 50.09
C GLN A 221 5.73 5.32 49.93
N SER A 222 5.09 5.96 50.93
CA SER A 222 4.69 7.38 50.83
C SER A 222 5.84 8.36 51.00
N ARG A 223 6.94 7.95 51.65
CA ARG A 223 8.00 8.83 52.11
C ARG A 223 9.35 8.09 52.18
N SER A 224 10.08 8.08 51.06
CA SER A 224 11.47 7.62 51.05
C SER A 224 12.32 8.50 51.98
N MET A 225 13.04 7.85 52.90
CA MET A 225 14.02 8.48 53.81
C MET A 225 15.33 7.72 53.75
N THR A 226 16.46 8.42 53.69
CA THR A 226 17.77 7.79 53.73
C THR A 226 18.05 7.15 55.09
N LEU A 227 18.99 6.19 55.15
CA LEU A 227 19.46 5.60 56.40
C LEU A 227 19.88 6.67 57.42
N THR A 228 20.59 7.71 56.96
CA THR A 228 21.02 8.86 57.76
C THR A 228 19.84 9.66 58.35
N GLU A 229 18.74 9.81 57.63
CA GLU A 229 17.54 10.50 58.14
C GLU A 229 16.74 9.62 59.12
N LEU A 230 16.74 8.30 58.92
CA LEU A 230 16.12 7.34 59.84
C LEU A 230 16.91 7.25 61.17
N GLN A 231 18.24 7.22 61.11
CA GLN A 231 19.12 7.32 62.28
C GLN A 231 18.89 8.63 63.05
N ALA A 232 18.87 9.77 62.36
CA ALA A 232 18.61 11.07 62.97
C ALA A 232 17.17 11.22 63.53
N LEU A 233 16.19 10.47 63.01
CA LEU A 233 14.85 10.39 63.59
C LEU A 233 14.86 9.60 64.91
N VAL A 234 15.51 8.44 64.95
CA VAL A 234 15.64 7.61 66.17
C VAL A 234 16.39 8.37 67.27
N GLU A 235 17.50 9.04 66.93
CA GLU A 235 18.25 9.90 67.87
C GLU A 235 17.37 11.02 68.44
N ARG A 236 16.57 11.70 67.59
CA ARG A 236 15.64 12.74 68.05
C ARG A 236 14.55 12.19 68.98
N MET A 237 13.98 11.03 68.66
CA MET A 237 12.98 10.35 69.50
C MET A 237 13.56 9.89 70.84
N GLN A 238 14.84 9.48 70.88
CA GLN A 238 15.54 9.11 72.11
C GLN A 238 15.81 10.33 73.01
N ASN A 239 16.17 11.48 72.44
CA ASN A 239 16.49 12.70 73.18
C ASN A 239 15.28 13.53 73.67
N LEU A 240 14.05 13.20 73.27
CA LEU A 240 12.83 13.90 73.73
C LEU A 240 12.41 13.46 75.15
N PRO A 241 11.91 14.36 76.03
CA PRO A 241 11.57 14.05 77.42
C PRO A 241 10.27 13.24 77.60
N CYS A 242 9.52 13.02 76.51
CA CYS A 242 8.28 12.26 76.49
C CYS A 242 8.51 10.81 76.06
N VAL A 243 7.71 9.86 76.56
CA VAL A 243 7.63 8.52 75.99
C VAL A 243 6.99 8.59 74.59
N ILE A 244 7.66 8.05 73.57
CA ILE A 244 7.11 7.93 72.21
C ILE A 244 6.92 6.44 71.89
N THR A 245 5.67 6.02 71.73
CA THR A 245 5.27 4.61 71.60
C THR A 245 5.89 3.89 70.39
N GLN A 246 6.07 4.59 69.27
CA GLN A 246 6.57 4.02 68.02
C GLN A 246 8.09 3.78 68.00
N LEU A 247 8.84 4.25 69.02
CA LEU A 247 10.31 4.20 69.02
C LEU A 247 10.88 2.79 68.78
N GLY A 248 10.31 1.76 69.43
CA GLY A 248 10.75 0.38 69.25
C GLY A 248 10.54 -0.15 67.83
N GLU A 249 9.43 0.22 67.19
CA GLU A 249 9.08 -0.22 65.83
C GLU A 249 9.99 0.45 64.79
N VAL A 250 10.23 1.76 64.93
CA VAL A 250 11.17 2.53 64.09
C VAL A 250 12.61 2.04 64.28
N GLN A 251 13.00 1.62 65.49
CA GLN A 251 14.34 1.09 65.76
C GLN A 251 14.55 -0.33 65.19
N MET A 252 13.53 -1.18 65.20
CA MET A 252 13.55 -2.48 64.49
C MET A 252 13.62 -2.29 62.96
N LEU A 253 12.93 -1.28 62.43
CA LEU A 253 12.98 -0.93 61.01
C LEU A 253 14.39 -0.49 60.60
N LEU A 254 15.04 0.36 61.40
CA LEU A 254 16.44 0.77 61.20
C LEU A 254 17.39 -0.43 61.12
N GLN A 255 17.32 -1.36 62.08
CA GLN A 255 18.13 -2.59 62.07
C GLN A 255 17.89 -3.45 60.82
N THR A 256 16.66 -3.46 60.29
CA THR A 256 16.30 -4.22 59.09
C THR A 256 16.95 -3.61 57.83
N VAL A 257 16.95 -2.28 57.71
CA VAL A 257 17.63 -1.55 56.62
C VAL A 257 19.15 -1.74 56.70
N GLU A 258 19.74 -1.63 57.89
CA GLU A 258 21.17 -1.85 58.11
C GLU A 258 21.59 -3.29 57.79
N HIS A 259 20.78 -4.30 58.15
CA HIS A 259 21.05 -5.70 57.82
C HIS A 259 20.97 -5.96 56.30
N PHE A 260 19.98 -5.38 55.62
CA PHE A 260 19.91 -5.43 54.16
C PHE A 260 21.15 -4.80 53.51
N GLN A 261 21.54 -3.59 53.93
CA GLN A 261 22.65 -2.87 53.32
C GLN A 261 23.98 -3.63 53.47
N ASN A 262 24.27 -4.17 54.66
CA ASN A 262 25.44 -5.02 54.89
C ASN A 262 25.42 -6.27 53.99
N SER A 263 24.25 -6.90 53.81
CA SER A 263 24.10 -8.11 52.98
C SER A 263 24.29 -7.82 51.49
N ALA A 264 23.74 -6.70 51.00
CA ALA A 264 23.95 -6.24 49.63
C ALA A 264 25.41 -5.84 49.37
N GLN A 265 26.05 -5.09 50.29
CA GLN A 265 27.45 -4.69 50.17
C GLN A 265 28.42 -5.86 50.25
N ALA A 266 28.13 -6.91 51.02
CA ALA A 266 28.92 -8.15 51.03
C ALA A 266 28.90 -8.88 49.67
N LEU A 267 27.76 -8.84 48.96
CA LEU A 267 27.60 -9.46 47.65
C LEU A 267 28.15 -8.59 46.50
N LEU A 268 28.12 -7.26 46.65
CA LEU A 268 28.76 -6.31 45.71
C LEU A 268 30.29 -6.24 45.88
N GLY A 269 30.79 -6.28 47.11
CA GLY A 269 32.22 -6.19 47.45
C GLY A 269 33.00 -7.50 47.31
N GLY A 270 32.32 -8.63 47.10
CA GLY A 270 32.97 -9.90 46.78
C GLY A 270 33.28 -9.99 45.28
N ASN A 271 34.56 -10.17 44.91
CA ASN A 271 35.05 -10.28 43.52
C ASN A 271 34.57 -11.55 42.75
N GLN A 272 33.47 -12.18 43.18
CA GLN A 272 32.93 -13.42 42.61
C GLN A 272 32.38 -13.22 41.19
N TRP A 273 31.94 -12.00 40.87
CA TRP A 273 31.50 -11.57 39.54
C TRP A 273 32.48 -11.89 38.40
N SER A 274 33.77 -12.07 38.71
CA SER A 274 34.81 -12.43 37.73
C SER A 274 34.91 -13.93 37.40
N GLN A 275 34.16 -14.82 38.06
CA GLN A 275 34.20 -16.27 37.78
C GLN A 275 32.83 -16.94 37.58
N GLY A 276 31.73 -16.20 37.72
CA GLY A 276 30.40 -16.66 37.37
C GLY A 276 29.31 -15.78 37.99
N PRO A 277 28.07 -15.83 37.48
CA PRO A 277 26.96 -15.16 38.14
C PRO A 277 26.71 -15.77 39.53
N PRO A 278 26.47 -14.96 40.59
CA PRO A 278 25.91 -15.51 41.82
C PRO A 278 24.54 -16.15 41.52
N ALA A 279 24.14 -17.12 42.34
CA ALA A 279 22.87 -17.83 42.13
C ALA A 279 21.71 -16.82 42.02
N LEU A 280 20.98 -16.87 40.90
CA LEU A 280 19.96 -15.87 40.54
C LEU A 280 18.91 -15.69 41.66
N GLU A 281 18.61 -16.79 42.35
CA GLU A 281 17.75 -16.89 43.54
C GLU A 281 18.21 -15.99 44.70
N GLN A 282 19.52 -15.92 44.98
CA GLN A 282 20.07 -15.09 46.07
C GLN A 282 19.99 -13.61 45.72
N LEU A 283 20.29 -13.26 44.46
CA LEU A 283 20.17 -11.90 43.96
C LEU A 283 18.71 -11.43 43.96
N GLN A 284 17.79 -12.31 43.55
CA GLN A 284 16.36 -12.03 43.54
C GLN A 284 15.79 -11.93 44.96
N ALA A 285 16.17 -12.81 45.88
CA ALA A 285 15.75 -12.71 47.28
C ALA A 285 16.20 -11.40 47.95
N LEU A 286 17.40 -10.90 47.63
CA LEU A 286 17.84 -9.58 48.07
C LEU A 286 17.03 -8.44 47.42
N LEU A 287 16.69 -8.53 46.13
CA LEU A 287 15.84 -7.53 45.47
C LEU A 287 14.40 -7.52 46.02
N GLU A 288 13.85 -8.69 46.37
CA GLU A 288 12.54 -8.82 47.03
C GLU A 288 12.56 -8.25 48.45
N GLN A 289 13.63 -8.48 49.23
CA GLN A 289 13.83 -7.82 50.53
C GLN A 289 13.99 -6.30 50.39
N GLY A 290 14.81 -5.83 49.46
CA GLY A 290 15.07 -4.40 49.25
C GLY A 290 13.84 -3.63 48.74
N THR A 291 12.96 -4.25 47.97
CA THR A 291 11.69 -3.65 47.52
C THR A 291 10.59 -3.67 48.59
N ALA A 292 10.79 -4.38 49.70
CA ALA A 292 9.90 -4.34 50.87
C ALA A 292 10.28 -3.24 51.90
N LEU A 293 11.40 -2.53 51.70
CA LEU A 293 11.85 -1.45 52.59
C LEU A 293 11.17 -0.10 52.27
N PRO A 294 10.93 0.78 53.27
CA PRO A 294 10.42 2.14 53.07
C PRO A 294 11.35 3.11 52.34
N ALA A 295 12.58 2.69 52.05
CA ALA A 295 13.59 3.46 51.38
C ALA A 295 14.15 2.61 50.24
N GLU A 296 14.14 3.10 49.00
CA GLU A 296 14.83 2.42 47.89
C GLU A 296 16.33 2.68 48.03
N PRO A 297 17.16 1.68 48.39
CA PRO A 297 18.59 1.88 48.60
C PRO A 297 19.31 1.93 47.25
N LEU A 298 20.42 2.67 47.17
CA LEU A 298 21.26 2.74 45.96
C LEU A 298 21.76 1.33 45.56
N GLU A 299 21.98 0.47 46.54
CA GLU A 299 22.30 -0.95 46.38
C GLU A 299 21.23 -1.73 45.59
N VAL A 300 19.93 -1.41 45.70
CA VAL A 300 18.88 -2.08 44.92
C VAL A 300 18.97 -1.73 43.44
N GLN A 301 19.34 -0.49 43.10
CA GLN A 301 19.55 -0.10 41.69
C GLN A 301 20.79 -0.80 41.10
N LEU A 302 21.88 -0.91 41.87
CA LEU A 302 23.08 -1.66 41.50
C LEU A 302 22.78 -3.16 41.30
N LEU A 303 22.10 -3.80 42.25
CA LEU A 303 21.69 -5.21 42.17
C LEU A 303 20.74 -5.46 40.98
N ARG A 304 19.82 -4.53 40.68
CA ARG A 304 18.91 -4.62 39.52
C ARG A 304 19.68 -4.52 38.20
N GLY A 305 20.65 -3.61 38.10
CA GLY A 305 21.53 -3.50 36.93
C GLY A 305 22.33 -4.80 36.69
N LEU A 306 22.87 -5.40 37.76
CA LEU A 306 23.59 -6.66 37.71
C LEU A 306 22.68 -7.87 37.39
N GLN A 307 21.42 -7.85 37.84
CA GLN A 307 20.41 -8.84 37.41
C GLN A 307 20.12 -8.72 35.91
N GLY A 308 20.03 -7.50 35.39
CA GLY A 308 19.90 -7.23 33.95
C GLY A 308 21.09 -7.75 33.15
N GLN A 309 22.31 -7.45 33.60
CA GLN A 309 23.55 -7.95 33.01
C GLN A 309 23.59 -9.49 32.96
N GLY A 310 23.31 -10.16 34.09
CA GLY A 310 23.30 -11.62 34.17
C GLY A 310 22.23 -12.25 33.29
N ARG A 311 21.02 -11.67 33.22
CA ARG A 311 19.97 -12.13 32.30
C ARG A 311 20.40 -11.98 30.85
N TRP A 312 20.92 -10.83 30.46
CA TRP A 312 21.32 -10.55 29.08
C TRP A 312 22.45 -11.49 28.63
N LEU A 313 23.46 -11.72 29.47
CA LEU A 313 24.53 -12.69 29.18
C LEU A 313 23.99 -14.12 28.98
N GLU A 314 23.00 -14.53 29.78
CA GLU A 314 22.33 -15.82 29.60
C GLU A 314 21.49 -15.86 28.32
N GLU A 315 20.76 -14.79 28.00
CA GLU A 315 19.93 -14.68 26.79
C GLU A 315 20.79 -14.76 25.51
N VAL A 316 21.91 -14.03 25.47
CA VAL A 316 22.91 -14.13 24.40
C VAL A 316 23.45 -15.56 24.31
N ARG A 317 23.85 -16.16 25.44
CA ARG A 317 24.35 -17.56 25.46
C ARG A 317 23.30 -18.58 25.01
N CYS A 318 22.02 -18.36 25.30
CA CYS A 318 20.92 -19.21 24.82
C CYS A 318 20.70 -19.05 23.31
N THR A 319 20.80 -17.84 22.76
CA THR A 319 20.65 -17.62 21.30
C THR A 319 21.84 -18.09 20.48
N LEU A 320 23.07 -17.87 20.94
CA LEU A 320 24.30 -18.29 20.23
C LEU A 320 24.72 -19.73 20.55
N GLY A 321 24.11 -20.37 21.56
CA GLY A 321 24.43 -21.73 21.98
C GLY A 321 23.82 -22.83 21.10
N PRO A 322 24.31 -24.08 21.17
CA PRO A 322 23.85 -25.21 20.35
C PRO A 322 22.44 -25.74 20.71
N GLN A 323 21.70 -25.03 21.57
CA GLN A 323 20.29 -25.26 21.91
C GLN A 323 19.40 -24.08 21.49
N GLY A 324 19.97 -23.05 20.85
CA GLY A 324 19.26 -21.89 20.35
C GLY A 324 18.27 -22.26 19.24
N GLY A 325 17.16 -21.53 19.21
CA GLY A 325 16.22 -21.58 18.09
C GLY A 325 16.75 -20.82 16.87
N GLU A 326 15.89 -20.60 15.88
CA GLU A 326 16.25 -19.90 14.65
C GLU A 326 16.58 -18.42 14.91
N VAL A 327 17.88 -18.10 15.00
CA VAL A 327 18.39 -16.74 15.20
C VAL A 327 18.16 -15.92 13.93
N THR A 328 17.65 -14.70 14.05
CA THR A 328 17.44 -13.78 12.92
C THR A 328 18.24 -12.48 13.11
N LEU A 329 18.49 -11.76 12.01
CA LEU A 329 19.06 -10.40 12.06
C LEU A 329 18.30 -9.44 12.98
N GLY A 330 16.98 -9.62 13.15
CA GLY A 330 16.18 -8.85 14.10
C GLY A 330 16.56 -9.13 15.55
N VAL A 331 16.66 -10.41 15.93
CA VAL A 331 17.06 -10.83 17.28
C VAL A 331 18.47 -10.32 17.63
N LEU A 332 19.44 -10.42 16.71
CA LEU A 332 20.79 -9.91 16.94
C LEU A 332 20.82 -8.40 17.22
N ARG A 333 20.05 -7.61 16.47
CA ARG A 333 19.95 -6.16 16.70
C ARG A 333 19.28 -5.83 18.04
N THR A 334 18.21 -6.54 18.41
CA THR A 334 17.56 -6.37 19.73
C THR A 334 18.50 -6.75 20.89
N LEU A 335 19.32 -7.80 20.74
CA LEU A 335 20.33 -8.16 21.74
C LEU A 335 21.41 -7.08 21.87
N MET A 336 21.89 -6.50 20.76
CA MET A 336 22.82 -5.36 20.78
C MET A 336 22.22 -4.13 21.47
N GLU A 337 20.96 -3.78 21.15
CA GLU A 337 20.24 -2.67 21.82
C GLU A 337 20.07 -2.90 23.32
N ALA A 338 19.74 -4.14 23.74
CA ALA A 338 19.67 -4.50 25.15
C ALA A 338 21.05 -4.45 25.84
N GLY A 339 22.12 -4.85 25.14
CA GLY A 339 23.50 -4.82 25.61
C GLY A 339 24.02 -3.41 25.90
N CYS A 340 23.57 -2.41 25.15
CA CYS A 340 23.84 -1.00 25.41
C CYS A 340 23.17 -0.47 26.69
N ASN A 341 22.15 -1.15 27.22
CA ASN A 341 21.38 -0.71 28.39
C ASN A 341 21.77 -1.41 29.71
N VAL A 342 22.65 -2.42 29.67
CA VAL A 342 23.18 -3.10 30.86
C VAL A 342 24.52 -2.51 31.33
N PRO A 343 24.86 -2.62 32.63
CA PRO A 343 26.18 -2.25 33.13
C PRO A 343 27.30 -2.96 32.36
N GLN A 344 28.38 -2.25 32.07
CA GLN A 344 29.50 -2.80 31.30
C GLN A 344 30.40 -3.67 32.18
N SER A 345 30.97 -4.71 31.58
CA SER A 345 31.97 -5.60 32.17
C SER A 345 32.70 -6.35 31.06
N PRO A 346 33.88 -6.95 31.31
CA PRO A 346 34.62 -7.70 30.27
C PRO A 346 33.82 -8.84 29.61
N ALA A 347 32.88 -9.44 30.35
CA ALA A 347 31.97 -10.46 29.79
C ALA A 347 30.94 -9.83 28.82
N VAL A 348 30.40 -8.65 29.15
CA VAL A 348 29.51 -7.90 28.25
C VAL A 348 30.27 -7.40 27.03
N GLU A 349 31.46 -6.84 27.21
CA GLU A 349 32.32 -6.37 26.12
C GLU A 349 32.66 -7.51 25.14
N THR A 350 32.96 -8.72 25.64
CA THR A 350 33.21 -9.90 24.82
C THR A 350 31.95 -10.33 24.05
N ALA A 351 30.81 -10.47 24.74
CA ALA A 351 29.55 -10.87 24.11
C ALA A 351 29.05 -9.84 23.07
N MET A 352 29.23 -8.54 23.33
CA MET A 352 28.92 -7.46 22.38
C MET A 352 29.83 -7.53 21.14
N ALA A 353 31.11 -7.88 21.30
CA ALA A 353 32.03 -8.07 20.18
C ALA A 353 31.64 -9.29 19.32
N GLU A 354 31.32 -10.42 19.94
CA GLU A 354 30.85 -11.65 19.26
C GLU A 354 29.53 -11.40 18.49
N LEU A 355 28.56 -10.73 19.12
CA LEU A 355 27.29 -10.33 18.48
C LEU A 355 27.53 -9.36 17.31
N GLN A 356 28.41 -8.36 17.47
CA GLN A 356 28.71 -7.39 16.41
C GLN A 356 29.46 -8.04 15.24
N GLU A 357 30.39 -8.96 15.48
CA GLU A 357 31.06 -9.72 14.41
C GLU A 357 30.04 -10.56 13.64
N LEU A 358 29.21 -11.34 14.34
CA LEU A 358 28.19 -12.18 13.73
C LEU A 358 27.17 -11.35 12.93
N LEU A 359 26.70 -10.23 13.48
CA LEU A 359 25.79 -9.31 12.79
C LEU A 359 26.44 -8.74 11.52
N THR A 360 27.71 -8.32 11.59
CA THR A 360 28.44 -7.76 10.44
C THR A 360 28.63 -8.79 9.33
N ILE A 361 28.90 -10.06 9.69
CA ILE A 361 28.99 -11.17 8.74
C ILE A 361 27.61 -11.42 8.11
N ALA A 362 26.57 -11.56 8.93
CA ALA A 362 25.20 -11.86 8.51
C ALA A 362 24.63 -10.78 7.58
N GLU A 363 24.77 -9.49 7.93
CA GLU A 363 24.30 -8.36 7.09
C GLU A 363 25.04 -8.31 5.75
N ARG A 364 26.36 -8.54 5.72
CA ARG A 364 27.15 -8.59 4.49
C ARG A 364 26.72 -9.74 3.57
N TRP A 365 26.28 -10.87 4.13
CA TRP A 365 25.76 -12.00 3.36
C TRP A 365 24.33 -11.77 2.86
N GLU A 366 23.49 -11.10 3.64
CA GLU A 366 22.15 -10.67 3.23
C GLU A 366 22.21 -9.64 2.08
N GLU A 367 23.16 -8.69 2.13
CA GLU A 367 23.44 -7.74 1.05
C GLU A 367 23.99 -8.47 -0.20
N LYS A 368 24.96 -9.38 -0.04
CA LYS A 368 25.50 -10.20 -1.15
C LYS A 368 24.39 -11.01 -1.83
N ALA A 369 23.42 -11.53 -1.08
CA ALA A 369 22.26 -12.23 -1.61
C ALA A 369 21.28 -11.28 -2.33
N GLN A 370 20.96 -10.13 -1.73
CA GLN A 370 20.13 -9.09 -2.37
C GLN A 370 20.72 -8.63 -3.71
N ILE A 371 22.03 -8.37 -3.75
CA ILE A 371 22.78 -8.01 -4.94
C ILE A 371 22.60 -9.06 -6.05
N CYS A 372 22.60 -10.36 -5.71
CA CYS A 372 22.38 -11.45 -6.68
C CYS A 372 20.94 -11.53 -7.20
N LEU A 373 19.94 -11.12 -6.39
CA LEU A 373 18.53 -11.09 -6.77
C LEU A 373 18.18 -9.83 -7.61
N GLU A 374 18.84 -8.69 -7.34
CA GLU A 374 18.58 -7.42 -8.02
C GLU A 374 19.42 -7.20 -9.30
N HIS A 375 20.56 -7.87 -9.45
CA HIS A 375 21.45 -7.62 -10.59
C HIS A 375 20.83 -8.01 -11.92
N ARG A 376 20.75 -7.05 -12.84
CA ARG A 376 20.33 -7.28 -14.24
C ARG A 376 21.29 -8.18 -15.03
N GLN A 377 22.46 -8.50 -14.48
CA GLN A 377 23.33 -9.57 -14.96
C GLN A 377 23.05 -10.83 -14.14
N LYS A 378 22.15 -11.68 -14.63
CA LYS A 378 21.85 -12.99 -14.01
C LYS A 378 23.14 -13.82 -13.87
N LEU A 379 23.35 -14.44 -12.72
CA LEU A 379 24.53 -15.28 -12.39
C LEU A 379 24.26 -16.77 -12.65
N PRO A 380 25.27 -17.58 -13.02
CA PRO A 380 25.09 -19.00 -13.29
C PRO A 380 24.84 -19.81 -12.01
N LEU A 381 24.08 -20.90 -12.16
CA LEU A 381 23.70 -21.83 -11.08
C LEU A 381 24.86 -22.14 -10.12
N SER A 382 26.01 -22.57 -10.65
CA SER A 382 27.17 -22.99 -9.85
C SER A 382 27.77 -21.90 -8.95
N THR A 383 27.67 -20.62 -9.36
CA THR A 383 28.13 -19.50 -8.52
C THR A 383 27.11 -19.18 -7.42
N LEU A 384 25.81 -19.25 -7.75
CA LEU A 384 24.74 -19.05 -6.77
C LEU A 384 24.69 -20.20 -5.74
N ASP A 385 24.91 -21.45 -6.18
CA ASP A 385 25.08 -22.60 -5.30
C ASP A 385 26.24 -22.40 -4.32
N ALA A 386 27.41 -21.95 -4.78
CA ALA A 386 28.55 -21.67 -3.90
C ALA A 386 28.20 -20.59 -2.85
N ILE A 387 27.53 -19.52 -3.26
CA ILE A 387 27.05 -18.45 -2.38
C ILE A 387 26.09 -19.00 -1.31
N VAL A 388 25.11 -19.84 -1.67
CA VAL A 388 24.16 -20.40 -0.70
C VAL A 388 24.83 -21.42 0.24
N ASN A 389 25.72 -22.28 -0.27
CA ASN A 389 26.45 -23.26 0.56
C ASN A 389 27.42 -22.59 1.55
N GLU A 390 28.12 -21.52 1.14
CA GLU A 390 28.97 -20.73 2.04
C GLU A 390 28.12 -20.00 3.11
N ALA A 391 26.95 -19.46 2.74
CA ALA A 391 26.07 -18.76 3.67
C ALA A 391 25.37 -19.68 4.70
N GLN A 392 25.10 -20.94 4.34
CA GLN A 392 24.54 -21.94 5.26
C GLN A 392 25.45 -22.29 6.45
N LEU A 393 26.72 -21.86 6.44
CA LEU A 393 27.64 -22.01 7.57
C LEU A 393 27.43 -20.94 8.66
N ILE A 394 26.59 -19.93 8.42
CA ILE A 394 26.31 -18.83 9.35
C ILE A 394 25.14 -19.25 10.26
N PRO A 395 25.26 -19.17 11.60
CA PRO A 395 24.19 -19.54 12.53
C PRO A 395 23.10 -18.46 12.64
N VAL A 396 22.65 -17.91 11.51
CA VAL A 396 21.65 -16.85 11.41
C VAL A 396 20.79 -17.09 10.17
N GLN A 397 19.46 -17.00 10.31
CA GLN A 397 18.55 -16.99 9.17
C GLN A 397 18.70 -15.69 8.38
N LEU A 398 18.93 -15.86 7.07
CA LEU A 398 19.15 -14.81 6.09
C LEU A 398 18.04 -14.87 5.03
N PRO A 399 16.97 -14.04 5.13
CA PRO A 399 15.81 -14.08 4.24
C PRO A 399 16.14 -14.00 2.75
N ASN A 400 17.14 -13.22 2.34
CA ASN A 400 17.57 -13.13 0.94
C ASN A 400 18.33 -14.39 0.50
N ILE A 401 19.08 -15.06 1.38
CA ILE A 401 19.70 -16.36 1.08
C ILE A 401 18.64 -17.46 0.94
N LEU A 402 17.62 -17.48 1.80
CA LEU A 402 16.48 -18.40 1.68
C LEU A 402 15.71 -18.17 0.37
N SER A 403 15.51 -16.89 0.00
CA SER A 403 14.91 -16.51 -1.28
C SER A 403 15.75 -16.96 -2.48
N LEU A 404 17.07 -16.80 -2.40
CA LEU A 404 18.02 -17.25 -3.42
C LEU A 404 18.07 -18.78 -3.55
N GLN A 405 17.97 -19.51 -2.43
CA GLN A 405 17.82 -20.97 -2.40
C GLN A 405 16.50 -21.41 -3.07
N GLY A 406 15.42 -20.66 -2.85
CA GLY A 406 14.15 -20.82 -3.58
C GLY A 406 14.34 -20.66 -5.09
N CYS A 407 14.94 -19.56 -5.53
CA CYS A 407 15.26 -19.32 -6.95
C CYS A 407 16.14 -20.42 -7.58
N LEU A 408 17.14 -20.93 -6.85
CA LEU A 408 17.96 -22.07 -7.27
C LEU A 408 17.14 -23.35 -7.41
N SER A 409 16.24 -23.64 -6.46
CA SER A 409 15.38 -24.83 -6.54
C SER A 409 14.43 -24.79 -7.75
N HIS A 410 13.83 -23.62 -8.03
CA HIS A 410 12.99 -23.43 -9.21
C HIS A 410 13.79 -23.49 -10.52
N ALA A 411 15.02 -22.96 -10.56
CA ALA A 411 15.88 -23.06 -11.72
C ALA A 411 16.35 -24.49 -12.00
N ARG A 412 16.63 -25.29 -10.95
CA ARG A 412 16.90 -26.73 -11.09
C ARG A 412 15.68 -27.49 -11.62
N ALA A 413 14.49 -27.22 -11.06
CA ALA A 413 13.24 -27.81 -11.54
C ALA A 413 12.99 -27.46 -13.02
N TRP A 414 13.18 -26.20 -13.42
CA TRP A 414 13.04 -25.75 -14.81
C TRP A 414 14.01 -26.47 -15.78
N VAL A 415 15.24 -26.76 -15.35
CA VAL A 415 16.18 -27.58 -16.15
C VAL A 415 15.66 -29.02 -16.29
N THR A 416 15.16 -29.63 -15.21
CA THR A 416 14.56 -30.97 -15.27
C THR A 416 13.29 -31.00 -16.14
N ASP A 417 12.40 -30.01 -16.02
CA ASP A 417 11.21 -29.88 -16.87
C ASP A 417 11.61 -29.78 -18.36
N LEU A 418 12.67 -29.04 -18.67
CA LEU A 418 13.22 -28.93 -20.02
C LEU A 418 13.84 -30.26 -20.50
N GLU A 419 14.58 -30.96 -19.65
CA GLU A 419 15.15 -32.28 -19.96
C GLU A 419 14.04 -33.31 -20.21
N GLU A 420 12.98 -33.37 -19.40
CA GLU A 420 11.83 -34.26 -19.63
C GLU A 420 11.11 -33.94 -20.95
N ILE A 421 10.92 -32.65 -21.26
CA ILE A 421 10.24 -32.17 -22.48
C ILE A 421 11.11 -32.35 -23.75
N GLN A 422 12.44 -32.38 -23.62
CA GLN A 422 13.36 -32.67 -24.73
C GLN A 422 13.59 -34.17 -24.97
N ASN A 423 13.54 -35.01 -23.92
CA ASN A 423 13.77 -36.46 -24.01
C ASN A 423 12.51 -37.28 -24.31
N GLY A 424 11.36 -36.64 -24.55
CA GLY A 424 10.11 -37.31 -24.92
C GLY A 424 10.16 -37.98 -26.31
N GLU A 425 9.31 -38.99 -26.54
CA GLU A 425 9.25 -39.77 -27.79
C GLU A 425 8.88 -38.93 -29.05
N HIS A 426 8.37 -37.71 -28.86
CA HIS A 426 7.88 -36.83 -29.91
C HIS A 426 8.34 -35.39 -29.66
N TYR A 427 8.60 -34.62 -30.72
CA TYR A 427 8.97 -33.21 -30.56
C TYR A 427 7.91 -32.41 -29.78
N PRO A 428 8.33 -31.56 -28.83
CA PRO A 428 7.41 -30.83 -27.95
C PRO A 428 6.57 -29.80 -28.70
N CYS A 429 5.40 -29.48 -28.16
CA CYS A 429 4.53 -28.44 -28.73
C CYS A 429 5.17 -27.06 -28.59
N LEU A 430 4.99 -26.17 -29.57
CA LEU A 430 5.42 -24.77 -29.45
C LEU A 430 4.87 -24.13 -28.17
N ASP A 431 3.61 -24.35 -27.82
CA ASP A 431 2.95 -23.75 -26.64
C ASP A 431 3.65 -24.15 -25.31
N ASP A 432 4.22 -25.35 -25.24
CA ASP A 432 4.95 -25.84 -24.05
C ASP A 432 6.33 -25.18 -23.95
N LEU A 433 7.01 -24.99 -25.08
CA LEU A 433 8.27 -24.25 -25.14
C LEU A 433 8.06 -22.75 -24.86
N GLU A 434 6.97 -22.16 -25.34
CA GLU A 434 6.57 -20.78 -25.00
C GLU A 434 6.33 -20.65 -23.48
N GLY A 435 5.69 -21.65 -22.85
CA GLY A 435 5.48 -21.74 -21.41
C GLY A 435 6.79 -21.84 -20.61
N LEU A 436 7.69 -22.76 -20.99
CA LEU A 436 9.01 -22.88 -20.37
C LEU A 436 9.84 -21.60 -20.52
N VAL A 437 9.82 -20.95 -21.70
CA VAL A 437 10.53 -19.68 -21.92
C VAL A 437 9.98 -18.57 -21.01
N ALA A 438 8.66 -18.52 -20.78
CA ALA A 438 8.07 -17.55 -19.85
C ALA A 438 8.60 -17.76 -18.41
N ILE A 439 8.52 -19.00 -17.89
CA ILE A 439 9.01 -19.35 -16.55
C ILE A 439 10.51 -19.04 -16.40
N GLY A 440 11.33 -19.46 -17.37
CA GLY A 440 12.79 -19.25 -17.32
C GLY A 440 13.21 -17.78 -17.43
N ARG A 441 12.42 -16.93 -18.10
CA ARG A 441 12.66 -15.48 -18.16
C ARG A 441 12.52 -14.80 -16.80
N ASP A 442 11.53 -15.20 -16.01
CA ASP A 442 11.22 -14.59 -14.71
C ASP A 442 12.19 -15.04 -13.59
N LEU A 443 12.89 -16.18 -13.74
CA LEU A 443 13.92 -16.62 -12.80
C LEU A 443 15.17 -15.72 -12.85
N PRO A 444 15.76 -15.27 -11.72
CA PRO A 444 16.95 -14.39 -11.69
C PRO A 444 18.28 -15.09 -12.02
N VAL A 445 18.24 -16.31 -12.60
CA VAL A 445 19.40 -17.20 -12.80
C VAL A 445 19.85 -17.22 -14.27
N HIS A 446 21.16 -17.32 -14.50
CA HIS A 446 21.72 -17.52 -15.83
C HIS A 446 21.58 -18.98 -16.24
N MET A 447 20.87 -19.20 -17.34
CA MET A 447 20.66 -20.50 -17.96
C MET A 447 20.96 -20.32 -19.45
N GLU A 448 21.84 -21.16 -19.99
CA GLU A 448 22.31 -21.07 -21.38
C GLU A 448 21.35 -21.81 -22.31
N GLU A 449 20.77 -22.88 -21.78
CA GLU A 449 19.65 -23.67 -22.29
C GLU A 449 18.44 -22.77 -22.60
N LEU A 450 18.16 -21.78 -21.75
CA LEU A 450 17.06 -20.82 -21.95
C LEU A 450 17.25 -20.00 -23.24
N LYS A 451 18.48 -19.56 -23.55
CA LYS A 451 18.77 -18.80 -24.77
C LYS A 451 18.58 -19.66 -26.02
N GLN A 452 18.97 -20.93 -25.94
CA GLN A 452 18.77 -21.91 -27.00
C GLN A 452 17.27 -22.17 -27.24
N LEU A 453 16.50 -22.31 -26.15
CA LEU A 453 15.04 -22.45 -26.18
C LEU A 453 14.33 -21.21 -26.76
N GLU A 454 14.77 -20.01 -26.38
CA GLU A 454 14.27 -18.75 -26.96
C GLU A 454 14.52 -18.69 -28.48
N LEU A 455 15.67 -19.16 -28.96
CA LEU A 455 16.02 -19.20 -30.38
C LEU A 455 15.19 -20.25 -31.14
N GLN A 456 14.91 -21.40 -30.52
CA GLN A 456 14.03 -22.46 -31.03
C GLN A 456 12.58 -21.95 -31.19
N VAL A 457 12.03 -21.31 -30.15
CA VAL A 457 10.69 -20.67 -30.18
C VAL A 457 10.61 -19.55 -31.23
N ALA A 458 11.63 -18.68 -31.31
CA ALA A 458 11.70 -17.64 -32.34
C ALA A 458 11.76 -18.20 -33.77
N SER A 459 12.45 -19.34 -33.97
CA SER A 459 12.52 -20.02 -35.27
C SER A 459 11.18 -20.65 -35.65
N ALA A 460 10.49 -21.28 -34.68
CA ALA A 460 9.14 -21.81 -34.85
C ALA A 460 8.13 -20.72 -35.23
N HIS A 461 8.14 -19.59 -34.51
CA HIS A 461 7.36 -18.41 -34.85
C HIS A 461 7.66 -17.93 -36.28
N SER A 462 8.94 -17.80 -36.66
CA SER A 462 9.35 -17.35 -37.99
C SER A 462 8.82 -18.27 -39.11
N TRP A 463 8.82 -19.58 -38.89
CA TRP A 463 8.18 -20.54 -39.78
C TRP A 463 6.65 -20.37 -39.84
N ARG A 464 5.96 -20.26 -38.69
CA ARG A 464 4.50 -20.05 -38.59
C ARG A 464 4.09 -18.78 -39.34
N ASP A 465 4.90 -17.74 -39.24
CA ASP A 465 4.72 -16.45 -39.90
C ASP A 465 4.96 -16.55 -41.43
N LYS A 466 5.95 -17.34 -41.87
CA LYS A 466 6.23 -17.63 -43.30
C LYS A 466 5.12 -18.47 -43.94
N ALA A 467 4.63 -19.49 -43.25
CA ALA A 467 3.49 -20.31 -43.68
C ALA A 467 2.22 -19.45 -43.79
N SER A 468 1.91 -18.66 -42.76
CA SER A 468 0.78 -17.72 -42.74
C SER A 468 0.82 -16.74 -43.91
N LYS A 469 1.99 -16.12 -44.18
CA LYS A 469 2.19 -15.22 -45.33
C LYS A 469 2.07 -15.94 -46.69
N THR A 470 2.21 -17.26 -46.74
CA THR A 470 2.10 -18.02 -48.00
C THR A 470 0.64 -18.24 -48.40
N PHE A 471 -0.24 -18.59 -47.46
CA PHE A 471 -1.66 -18.87 -47.74
C PHE A 471 -2.56 -17.63 -47.62
N LEU A 472 -2.34 -16.78 -46.61
CA LEU A 472 -3.25 -15.71 -46.24
C LEU A 472 -3.06 -14.43 -47.07
N LYS A 473 -4.14 -13.64 -47.22
CA LYS A 473 -4.13 -12.34 -47.90
C LYS A 473 -3.71 -11.24 -46.92
N LYS A 474 -3.15 -10.12 -47.42
CA LYS A 474 -2.79 -8.98 -46.56
C LYS A 474 -4.05 -8.46 -45.85
N ASN A 475 -3.95 -8.17 -44.55
CA ASN A 475 -5.02 -7.68 -43.68
C ASN A 475 -6.17 -8.68 -43.39
N THR A 476 -5.92 -9.99 -43.39
CA THR A 476 -6.85 -10.96 -42.78
C THR A 476 -6.72 -10.99 -41.26
N GLN A 477 -7.83 -11.24 -40.55
CA GLN A 477 -7.89 -11.44 -39.09
C GLN A 477 -8.06 -12.92 -38.73
N HIS A 478 -7.40 -13.80 -39.49
CA HIS A 478 -7.51 -15.25 -39.40
C HIS A 478 -6.13 -15.82 -39.08
N SER A 479 -6.05 -16.79 -38.18
CA SER A 479 -4.84 -17.60 -38.05
C SER A 479 -4.71 -18.58 -39.22
N LEU A 480 -3.65 -19.38 -39.26
CA LEU A 480 -3.49 -20.40 -40.30
C LEU A 480 -4.41 -21.61 -40.08
N LEU A 481 -5.01 -21.76 -38.89
CA LEU A 481 -6.03 -22.75 -38.56
C LEU A 481 -7.45 -22.14 -38.62
N GLU A 482 -7.67 -20.93 -38.10
CA GLU A 482 -9.01 -20.30 -38.03
C GLU A 482 -9.50 -19.64 -39.33
N VAL A 483 -9.82 -20.44 -40.34
CA VAL A 483 -10.42 -19.92 -41.60
C VAL A 483 -11.70 -20.68 -41.95
N ARG A 484 -12.80 -19.94 -42.14
CA ARG A 484 -14.12 -20.40 -41.71
C ARG A 484 -14.86 -21.27 -42.74
N GLY A 485 -15.53 -22.31 -42.24
CA GLY A 485 -16.66 -22.96 -42.91
C GLY A 485 -17.71 -21.94 -43.40
N LEU A 486 -18.40 -22.27 -44.50
CA LEU A 486 -18.88 -21.29 -45.48
C LEU A 486 -20.17 -20.51 -45.10
N GLU A 487 -20.09 -19.64 -44.09
CA GLU A 487 -21.06 -18.55 -43.89
C GLU A 487 -20.45 -17.14 -44.02
N ARG A 488 -19.15 -16.93 -43.74
CA ARG A 488 -18.43 -15.67 -44.04
C ARG A 488 -16.92 -15.86 -44.25
N ASN A 489 -16.54 -15.84 -45.53
CA ASN A 489 -15.24 -15.50 -46.12
C ASN A 489 -14.00 -16.38 -45.81
N ILE A 490 -13.35 -16.76 -46.93
CA ILE A 490 -12.03 -17.40 -47.06
C ILE A 490 -11.96 -18.83 -46.48
N ARG A 491 -11.27 -19.69 -47.23
CA ARG A 491 -10.88 -21.04 -46.85
C ARG A 491 -9.37 -21.13 -46.82
N VAL A 492 -8.82 -21.65 -45.74
CA VAL A 492 -7.62 -22.48 -45.69
C VAL A 492 -7.77 -23.39 -44.46
N LEU A 493 -7.37 -24.64 -44.59
CA LEU A 493 -7.02 -25.56 -43.50
C LEU A 493 -8.04 -25.94 -42.40
N CYS A 494 -9.20 -25.30 -42.11
CA CYS A 494 -10.07 -25.86 -41.05
C CYS A 494 -11.62 -25.85 -41.25
N PRO A 495 -12.34 -26.94 -40.89
CA PRO A 495 -13.80 -27.06 -41.12
C PRO A 495 -14.63 -27.04 -39.82
N PHE A 496 -15.67 -26.19 -39.80
CA PHE A 496 -16.47 -25.84 -38.61
C PHE A 496 -17.40 -26.96 -38.11
N ALA A 497 -17.60 -27.02 -36.79
CA ALA A 497 -18.65 -27.80 -36.13
C ALA A 497 -19.72 -26.87 -35.50
N GLU A 498 -21.01 -27.11 -35.78
CA GLU A 498 -22.10 -26.26 -35.27
C GLU A 498 -22.35 -26.43 -33.77
N LYS A 499 -21.97 -25.42 -32.98
CA LYS A 499 -22.49 -25.21 -31.61
C LYS A 499 -23.71 -24.28 -31.69
N GLN A 500 -24.89 -24.78 -31.30
CA GLN A 500 -26.14 -23.99 -31.37
C GLN A 500 -26.02 -22.68 -30.57
N ARG A 501 -26.51 -21.58 -31.15
CA ARG A 501 -26.48 -20.25 -30.52
C ARG A 501 -27.48 -20.14 -29.37
N GLY A 502 -27.05 -20.53 -28.17
CA GLY A 502 -27.53 -19.92 -26.94
C GLY A 502 -27.26 -18.41 -27.00
N ARG A 503 -28.24 -17.59 -26.59
CA ARG A 503 -28.22 -16.13 -26.77
C ARG A 503 -27.54 -15.45 -25.56
N GLY A 504 -26.24 -15.17 -25.68
CA GLY A 504 -25.47 -14.40 -24.70
C GLY A 504 -24.54 -13.40 -25.40
N GLU A 505 -24.41 -12.20 -24.85
CA GLU A 505 -23.54 -11.15 -25.37
C GLU A 505 -22.28 -11.04 -24.51
N GLY A 506 -21.10 -11.19 -25.14
CA GLY A 506 -19.81 -11.07 -24.49
C GLY A 506 -18.70 -10.89 -25.53
N LYS A 507 -17.84 -9.88 -25.34
CA LYS A 507 -16.65 -9.64 -26.16
C LYS A 507 -15.42 -10.12 -25.40
N GLU A 508 -15.17 -11.41 -25.44
CA GLU A 508 -13.89 -11.99 -25.03
C GLU A 508 -13.00 -12.23 -26.26
N TYR A 509 -11.70 -12.04 -26.08
CA TYR A 509 -10.70 -12.50 -27.03
C TYR A 509 -10.60 -14.02 -26.90
N ARG A 510 -11.08 -14.76 -27.90
CA ARG A 510 -10.98 -16.23 -27.93
C ARG A 510 -9.66 -16.66 -28.55
N ALA A 511 -9.10 -17.76 -28.05
CA ALA A 511 -7.92 -18.42 -28.60
C ALA A 511 -8.31 -19.48 -29.64
N ASP A 512 -7.35 -19.89 -30.47
CA ASP A 512 -7.50 -20.82 -31.61
C ASP A 512 -8.17 -22.18 -31.29
N THR A 513 -8.20 -22.60 -30.01
CA THR A 513 -8.77 -23.88 -29.56
C THR A 513 -10.26 -24.03 -29.89
N ASP A 514 -11.04 -22.95 -29.85
CA ASP A 514 -12.51 -23.01 -29.93
C ASP A 514 -13.04 -23.25 -31.36
N SER A 515 -12.17 -23.15 -32.38
CA SER A 515 -12.52 -23.32 -33.81
C SER A 515 -12.33 -24.74 -34.37
N LEU A 516 -11.41 -25.53 -33.79
CA LEU A 516 -11.16 -26.93 -34.18
C LEU A 516 -12.13 -27.91 -33.49
N GLY A 517 -12.72 -27.51 -32.36
CA GLY A 517 -13.45 -28.42 -31.46
C GLY A 517 -12.54 -29.39 -30.68
N LEU A 518 -11.23 -29.17 -30.76
CA LEU A 518 -10.18 -29.90 -30.03
C LEU A 518 -9.81 -29.13 -28.76
N THR A 519 -9.53 -29.84 -27.67
CA THR A 519 -9.00 -29.23 -26.44
C THR A 519 -7.50 -28.91 -26.59
N ALA A 520 -6.96 -28.12 -25.66
CA ALA A 520 -5.51 -27.90 -25.54
C ALA A 520 -4.71 -29.18 -25.22
N GLN A 521 -5.38 -30.27 -24.82
CA GLN A 521 -4.77 -31.59 -24.71
C GLN A 521 -4.77 -32.33 -26.06
N ASP A 522 -5.87 -32.28 -26.81
CA ASP A 522 -5.98 -32.92 -28.12
C ASP A 522 -5.04 -32.27 -29.16
N LEU A 523 -4.72 -30.98 -29.02
CA LEU A 523 -3.68 -30.30 -29.82
C LEU A 523 -2.26 -30.84 -29.56
N ARG A 524 -2.04 -31.63 -28.50
CA ARG A 524 -0.75 -32.28 -28.21
C ARG A 524 -0.60 -33.60 -28.98
N ASP A 525 -1.70 -34.25 -29.32
CA ASP A 525 -1.72 -35.49 -30.12
C ASP A 525 -1.75 -35.19 -31.63
N PRO A 526 -0.75 -35.64 -32.42
CA PRO A 526 -0.82 -35.60 -33.88
C PRO A 526 -2.04 -36.34 -34.45
N GLY A 527 -2.44 -37.46 -33.83
CA GLY A 527 -3.54 -38.31 -34.29
C GLY A 527 -4.89 -37.61 -34.26
N ALA A 528 -5.21 -36.90 -33.17
CA ALA A 528 -6.40 -36.08 -33.01
C ALA A 528 -6.46 -34.95 -34.05
N ILE A 529 -5.35 -34.24 -34.30
CA ILE A 529 -5.28 -33.19 -35.31
C ILE A 529 -5.55 -33.77 -36.71
N VAL A 530 -4.81 -34.81 -37.13
CA VAL A 530 -4.98 -35.45 -38.45
C VAL A 530 -6.41 -35.97 -38.63
N SER A 531 -7.00 -36.53 -37.58
CA SER A 531 -8.39 -37.04 -37.59
C SER A 531 -9.42 -35.92 -37.76
N ALA A 532 -9.28 -34.82 -37.01
CA ALA A 532 -10.15 -33.65 -37.12
C ALA A 532 -10.08 -33.02 -38.52
N PHE A 533 -8.88 -32.96 -39.12
CA PHE A 533 -8.66 -32.48 -40.47
C PHE A 533 -9.36 -33.35 -41.53
N LYS A 534 -9.20 -34.67 -41.47
CA LYS A 534 -9.75 -35.60 -42.49
C LYS A 534 -11.28 -35.73 -42.41
N GLU A 535 -11.86 -35.83 -41.22
CA GLU A 535 -13.33 -35.81 -41.06
C GLU A 535 -13.91 -34.42 -41.36
N GLY A 536 -13.18 -33.35 -41.06
CA GLY A 536 -13.56 -32.00 -41.44
C GLY A 536 -13.63 -31.78 -42.97
N GLU A 537 -12.67 -32.30 -43.74
CA GLU A 537 -12.69 -32.24 -45.22
C GLU A 537 -14.01 -32.81 -45.77
N LYS A 538 -14.42 -33.97 -45.25
CA LYS A 538 -15.65 -34.63 -45.64
C LYS A 538 -16.87 -33.76 -45.34
N ARG A 539 -16.92 -33.14 -44.15
CA ARG A 539 -17.97 -32.17 -43.77
C ARG A 539 -18.00 -30.96 -44.70
N GLU A 540 -16.83 -30.44 -45.12
CA GLU A 540 -16.76 -29.35 -46.09
C GLU A 540 -17.40 -29.73 -47.44
N LYS A 541 -17.08 -30.92 -47.96
CA LYS A 541 -17.62 -31.42 -49.23
C LYS A 541 -19.13 -31.61 -49.15
N GLU A 542 -19.62 -32.27 -48.09
CA GLU A 542 -21.05 -32.45 -47.83
C GLU A 542 -21.82 -31.14 -47.65
N ALA A 543 -21.30 -30.22 -46.84
CA ALA A 543 -21.94 -28.93 -46.59
C ALA A 543 -22.02 -28.08 -47.85
N LEU A 544 -20.99 -28.12 -48.71
CA LEU A 544 -21.03 -27.44 -49.99
C LEU A 544 -22.08 -28.08 -50.92
N TRP A 545 -22.17 -29.41 -51.03
CA TRP A 545 -23.22 -30.07 -51.83
C TRP A 545 -24.63 -29.67 -51.37
N LYS A 546 -24.93 -29.76 -50.07
CA LYS A 546 -26.21 -29.35 -49.47
C LYS A 546 -26.52 -27.87 -49.76
N LEU A 547 -25.51 -26.99 -49.70
CA LEU A 547 -25.65 -25.58 -50.06
C LEU A 547 -25.87 -25.35 -51.56
N GLN A 548 -25.24 -26.13 -52.44
CA GLN A 548 -25.47 -26.05 -53.89
C GLN A 548 -26.90 -26.44 -54.23
N GLU A 549 -27.43 -27.52 -53.66
CA GLU A 549 -28.81 -28.00 -53.84
C GLU A 549 -29.83 -26.92 -53.45
N VAL A 550 -29.72 -26.36 -52.24
CA VAL A 550 -30.59 -25.27 -51.76
C VAL A 550 -30.52 -24.02 -52.66
N ASN A 551 -29.34 -23.71 -53.24
CA ASN A 551 -29.17 -22.59 -54.16
C ASN A 551 -29.52 -22.91 -55.62
N LEU A 552 -29.66 -24.20 -55.98
CA LEU A 552 -30.19 -24.67 -57.26
C LEU A 552 -31.72 -24.60 -57.28
N ALA A 553 -32.37 -24.88 -56.14
CA ALA A 553 -33.82 -24.78 -55.97
C ALA A 553 -34.37 -23.33 -55.96
N LYS A 554 -33.52 -22.29 -55.90
CA LYS A 554 -33.95 -20.88 -55.95
C LYS A 554 -34.35 -20.48 -57.38
N PRO A 555 -35.56 -19.93 -57.60
CA PRO A 555 -36.03 -19.57 -58.94
C PRO A 555 -35.18 -18.45 -59.56
N GLY A 556 -34.58 -18.74 -60.72
CA GLY A 556 -33.90 -17.78 -61.59
C GLY A 556 -34.85 -17.05 -62.53
N LEU A 557 -34.31 -16.05 -63.26
CA LEU A 557 -35.06 -15.18 -64.16
C LEU A 557 -35.35 -15.83 -65.54
N GLU A 558 -35.93 -17.03 -65.55
CA GLU A 558 -36.19 -17.80 -66.79
C GLU A 558 -37.69 -17.96 -67.11
N ARG A 559 -38.57 -17.29 -66.37
CA ARG A 559 -40.04 -17.46 -66.46
C ARG A 559 -40.80 -16.31 -67.14
N SER A 560 -40.10 -15.41 -67.84
CA SER A 560 -40.65 -14.19 -68.44
C SER A 560 -40.40 -14.07 -69.94
N ASN A 561 -40.68 -15.15 -70.69
CA ASN A 561 -40.83 -15.12 -72.14
C ASN A 561 -42.08 -15.94 -72.49
N GLY A 562 -43.17 -15.27 -72.83
CA GLY A 562 -44.49 -15.89 -73.03
C GLY A 562 -45.60 -14.89 -72.73
N MET A 563 -45.94 -14.08 -73.74
CA MET A 563 -46.98 -13.07 -73.62
C MET A 563 -47.66 -12.87 -74.98
N GLU A 564 -48.79 -13.54 -75.16
CA GLU A 564 -49.81 -13.18 -76.14
C GLU A 564 -51.15 -12.94 -75.43
N GLN A 565 -52.07 -12.36 -76.17
CA GLN A 565 -53.39 -11.80 -75.81
C GLN A 565 -54.28 -12.72 -74.92
N ASP A 566 -55.29 -12.23 -74.19
CA ASP A 566 -56.12 -11.06 -74.54
C ASP A 566 -56.84 -10.31 -73.37
N VAL A 567 -57.51 -9.22 -73.75
CA VAL A 567 -58.30 -8.22 -72.99
C VAL A 567 -59.26 -8.76 -71.90
N SER A 568 -59.24 -8.14 -70.69
CA SER A 568 -60.42 -7.50 -70.07
C SER A 568 -60.16 -6.79 -68.71
N ILE A 569 -60.85 -5.67 -68.51
CA ILE A 569 -60.97 -4.83 -67.29
C ILE A 569 -62.47 -4.95 -66.92
N PRO A 570 -62.95 -5.07 -65.65
CA PRO A 570 -62.81 -3.96 -64.69
C PRO A 570 -62.88 -4.20 -63.17
N SER A 571 -62.51 -3.10 -62.49
CA SER A 571 -63.04 -2.53 -61.24
C SER A 571 -62.99 -3.28 -59.89
N VAL A 572 -62.44 -2.51 -58.95
CA VAL A 572 -62.71 -2.46 -57.51
C VAL A 572 -64.17 -2.67 -57.08
N ASP A 573 -64.35 -3.21 -55.88
CA ASP A 573 -65.36 -2.70 -54.93
C ASP A 573 -64.83 -2.80 -53.48
N LEU A 574 -65.45 -2.09 -52.52
CA LEU A 574 -65.02 -1.93 -51.13
C LEU A 574 -66.17 -2.09 -50.13
N THR A 575 -66.18 -3.16 -49.33
CA THR A 575 -67.02 -3.36 -48.12
C THR A 575 -66.61 -4.70 -47.45
N LYS A 576 -66.81 -4.98 -46.16
CA LYS A 576 -66.89 -4.18 -44.91
C LYS A 576 -66.81 -5.17 -43.71
N GLU A 577 -66.26 -4.73 -42.57
CA GLU A 577 -66.66 -5.08 -41.19
C GLU A 577 -66.95 -6.56 -40.75
N ASN A 578 -66.07 -7.11 -39.87
CA ASN A 578 -66.34 -7.46 -38.44
C ASN A 578 -65.98 -8.88 -37.89
N GLU A 579 -65.80 -8.94 -36.56
CA GLU A 579 -65.80 -10.07 -35.57
C GLU A 579 -64.65 -11.10 -35.46
N GLU A 580 -63.75 -10.80 -34.51
CA GLU A 580 -63.35 -11.59 -33.32
C GLU A 580 -63.13 -13.13 -33.32
N THR A 581 -61.87 -13.54 -33.53
CA THR A 581 -61.12 -14.58 -32.74
C THR A 581 -61.54 -16.08 -32.82
N PRO A 582 -60.74 -17.04 -32.28
CA PRO A 582 -59.27 -17.15 -32.25
C PRO A 582 -58.75 -18.52 -32.81
N ARG A 583 -57.42 -18.71 -32.78
CA ARG A 583 -56.66 -19.97 -33.00
C ARG A 583 -56.55 -20.51 -34.44
N LEU A 584 -55.45 -20.15 -35.10
CA LEU A 584 -54.43 -21.08 -35.62
C LEU A 584 -53.30 -20.25 -36.26
N ARG A 585 -52.12 -20.19 -35.65
CA ARG A 585 -50.96 -19.51 -36.27
C ARG A 585 -50.27 -20.46 -37.24
N SER A 586 -50.79 -20.49 -38.46
CA SER A 586 -50.25 -21.24 -39.60
C SER A 586 -48.78 -20.92 -39.86
N THR A 587 -48.12 -21.86 -40.53
CA THR A 587 -46.78 -21.75 -41.11
C THR A 587 -46.55 -20.41 -41.84
N PRO A 588 -45.41 -19.71 -41.63
CA PRO A 588 -45.06 -18.57 -42.46
C PRO A 588 -44.72 -19.04 -43.88
N SER A 589 -45.49 -18.57 -44.87
CA SER A 589 -45.19 -18.77 -46.30
C SER A 589 -43.89 -18.05 -46.70
N PRO A 590 -43.07 -18.61 -47.62
CA PRO A 590 -41.74 -18.09 -47.91
C PRO A 590 -41.76 -16.83 -48.79
N THR A 591 -41.93 -15.66 -48.16
CA THR A 591 -41.89 -14.35 -48.85
C THR A 591 -40.46 -13.85 -49.04
N SER A 592 -40.12 -13.48 -50.29
CA SER A 592 -38.85 -12.86 -50.73
C SER A 592 -37.57 -13.63 -50.36
N SER A 593 -37.19 -14.58 -51.22
CA SER A 593 -35.85 -15.18 -51.20
C SER A 593 -34.78 -14.16 -51.62
N SER A 594 -34.13 -13.50 -50.65
CA SER A 594 -32.96 -12.68 -50.93
C SER A 594 -31.87 -13.52 -51.59
N ILE A 595 -31.51 -13.19 -52.82
CA ILE A 595 -30.45 -13.88 -53.55
C ILE A 595 -29.06 -13.32 -53.20
N CYS A 596 -28.89 -12.00 -53.23
CA CYS A 596 -27.59 -11.33 -53.14
C CYS A 596 -27.23 -10.92 -51.70
N VAL A 597 -25.94 -10.61 -51.46
CA VAL A 597 -25.42 -10.11 -50.17
C VAL A 597 -26.09 -8.83 -49.66
N CYS A 598 -26.72 -8.05 -50.54
CA CYS A 598 -27.35 -6.77 -50.21
C CYS A 598 -28.80 -6.88 -49.69
N GLY A 599 -29.37 -8.09 -49.58
CA GLY A 599 -30.75 -8.28 -49.11
C GLY A 599 -31.86 -7.96 -50.13
N HIS A 600 -31.52 -7.40 -51.29
CA HIS A 600 -32.48 -6.87 -52.25
C HIS A 600 -33.01 -7.94 -53.24
N PRO A 601 -34.22 -7.77 -53.79
CA PRO A 601 -34.78 -8.66 -54.82
C PRO A 601 -33.92 -8.73 -56.10
N PRO A 602 -34.07 -9.77 -56.93
CA PRO A 602 -33.33 -9.94 -58.17
C PRO A 602 -33.51 -8.75 -59.12
N ARG A 603 -32.39 -8.27 -59.70
CA ARG A 603 -32.33 -7.24 -60.74
C ARG A 603 -31.16 -7.59 -61.68
N PRO A 604 -31.35 -7.65 -63.01
CA PRO A 604 -30.21 -7.82 -63.92
C PRO A 604 -29.27 -6.60 -63.85
N PRO A 605 -27.95 -6.75 -64.09
CA PRO A 605 -27.23 -8.00 -64.38
C PRO A 605 -27.06 -8.91 -63.14
N LEU A 606 -27.25 -10.22 -63.32
CA LEU A 606 -27.14 -11.24 -62.26
C LEU A 606 -26.05 -12.28 -62.56
N LEU A 607 -25.05 -12.36 -61.69
CA LEU A 607 -23.97 -13.35 -61.75
C LEU A 607 -24.25 -14.54 -60.82
N ARG A 608 -23.97 -15.76 -61.29
CA ARG A 608 -24.12 -16.99 -60.51
C ARG A 608 -22.76 -17.49 -60.03
N CYS A 609 -22.55 -17.57 -58.71
CA CYS A 609 -21.28 -18.06 -58.16
C CYS A 609 -21.08 -19.54 -58.54
N ARG A 610 -19.95 -19.88 -59.19
CA ARG A 610 -19.72 -21.27 -59.64
C ARG A 610 -19.63 -22.28 -58.49
N LEU A 611 -19.26 -21.83 -57.29
CA LEU A 611 -19.01 -22.68 -56.13
C LEU A 611 -20.24 -22.93 -55.26
N CYS A 612 -20.93 -21.90 -54.76
CA CYS A 612 -22.15 -22.06 -53.96
C CYS A 612 -23.46 -22.09 -54.79
N LYS A 613 -23.38 -21.88 -56.11
CA LYS A 613 -24.51 -21.77 -57.07
C LYS A 613 -25.54 -20.66 -56.80
N ASN A 614 -25.35 -19.81 -55.79
CA ASN A 614 -26.25 -18.68 -55.49
C ASN A 614 -26.05 -17.50 -56.47
N TRP A 615 -27.05 -16.61 -56.54
CA TRP A 615 -27.10 -15.46 -57.46
C TRP A 615 -26.75 -14.12 -56.79
N PHE A 616 -26.04 -13.24 -57.48
CA PHE A 616 -25.56 -11.95 -56.97
C PHE A 616 -25.73 -10.85 -58.04
N HIS A 617 -26.05 -9.62 -57.64
CA HIS A 617 -26.10 -8.48 -58.57
C HIS A 617 -24.68 -8.08 -59.00
N GLY A 618 -24.47 -7.83 -60.29
CA GLY A 618 -23.15 -7.53 -60.85
C GLY A 618 -22.40 -6.37 -60.17
N GLY A 619 -23.12 -5.31 -59.79
CA GLY A 619 -22.54 -4.16 -59.07
C GLY A 619 -22.40 -4.33 -57.54
N CYS A 620 -22.69 -5.50 -56.97
CA CYS A 620 -22.55 -5.78 -55.53
C CYS A 620 -21.38 -6.71 -55.19
N VAL A 621 -20.65 -7.20 -56.18
CA VAL A 621 -19.57 -8.19 -56.05
C VAL A 621 -18.49 -7.96 -57.10
N PRO A 622 -17.20 -8.25 -56.83
CA PRO A 622 -16.18 -8.23 -57.87
C PRO A 622 -16.40 -9.39 -58.86
N PHE A 623 -16.17 -9.13 -60.15
CA PHE A 623 -16.37 -10.07 -61.25
C PHE A 623 -15.05 -10.34 -62.01
N PRO A 624 -14.93 -11.46 -62.75
CA PRO A 624 -13.75 -11.74 -63.57
C PRO A 624 -13.77 -10.91 -64.86
N SER A 625 -12.61 -10.39 -65.27
CA SER A 625 -12.41 -9.85 -66.63
C SER A 625 -12.45 -10.97 -67.66
N LEU A 626 -13.15 -10.78 -68.77
CA LEU A 626 -13.38 -11.86 -69.74
C LEU A 626 -12.17 -12.25 -70.59
N LEU A 627 -11.24 -11.31 -70.79
CA LEU A 627 -10.06 -11.49 -71.65
C LEU A 627 -8.78 -11.59 -70.81
N PRO A 628 -7.87 -12.55 -71.11
CA PRO A 628 -6.53 -12.56 -70.52
C PRO A 628 -5.74 -11.28 -70.86
N PRO A 629 -4.95 -10.72 -69.93
CA PRO A 629 -4.23 -9.45 -70.11
C PRO A 629 -3.05 -9.51 -71.11
N SER A 630 -2.92 -10.58 -71.90
CA SER A 630 -1.81 -10.83 -72.82
C SER A 630 -2.24 -11.38 -74.19
N SER A 631 -3.53 -11.40 -74.51
CA SER A 631 -4.06 -11.95 -75.78
C SER A 631 -4.85 -10.93 -76.59
N ALA A 632 -4.55 -10.79 -77.88
CA ALA A 632 -5.36 -9.99 -78.79
C ALA A 632 -6.76 -10.62 -78.99
N PRO A 633 -7.85 -9.82 -79.09
CA PRO A 633 -9.23 -10.31 -78.98
C PRO A 633 -9.73 -11.20 -80.13
N ALA A 634 -8.90 -11.51 -81.13
CA ALA A 634 -9.27 -12.22 -82.35
C ALA A 634 -8.77 -13.68 -82.43
N ARG A 635 -8.22 -14.26 -81.35
CA ARG A 635 -7.60 -15.62 -81.38
C ARG A 635 -7.90 -16.53 -80.19
N SER A 636 -8.89 -16.21 -79.34
CA SER A 636 -9.21 -17.02 -78.14
C SER A 636 -10.55 -17.74 -78.31
N CYS A 637 -10.54 -19.07 -78.28
CA CYS A 637 -11.75 -19.89 -78.34
C CYS A 637 -12.66 -19.65 -77.13
N TRP A 638 -13.99 -19.72 -77.31
CA TRP A 638 -14.94 -19.32 -76.25
C TRP A 638 -14.86 -20.20 -74.99
N TRP A 639 -14.41 -21.45 -75.13
CA TRP A 639 -14.19 -22.36 -74.01
C TRP A 639 -12.95 -22.02 -73.15
N ASP A 640 -12.12 -21.07 -73.60
CA ASP A 640 -10.95 -20.55 -72.88
C ASP A 640 -11.22 -19.20 -72.17
N TRP A 641 -12.42 -18.62 -72.34
CA TRP A 641 -12.80 -17.36 -71.70
C TRP A 641 -13.17 -17.56 -70.22
N ASP A 642 -12.71 -16.69 -69.32
CA ASP A 642 -12.87 -16.90 -67.87
C ASP A 642 -14.27 -16.51 -67.37
N THR A 643 -15.14 -17.52 -67.27
CA THR A 643 -16.50 -17.38 -66.73
C THR A 643 -16.59 -17.63 -65.22
N ARG A 644 -15.46 -17.72 -64.49
CA ARG A 644 -15.39 -18.24 -63.11
C ARG A 644 -15.65 -17.19 -62.04
N PHE A 645 -16.83 -16.56 -62.08
CA PHE A 645 -17.27 -15.72 -60.97
C PHE A 645 -17.41 -16.53 -59.66
N LEU A 646 -16.75 -16.03 -58.61
CA LEU A 646 -16.85 -16.46 -57.22
C LEU A 646 -17.27 -15.26 -56.36
N CYS A 647 -18.36 -15.41 -55.59
CA CYS A 647 -18.81 -14.36 -54.68
C CYS A 647 -17.84 -14.17 -53.50
N PRO A 648 -17.90 -13.03 -52.76
CA PRO A 648 -17.04 -12.76 -51.61
C PRO A 648 -16.95 -13.93 -50.61
N LEU A 649 -18.09 -14.54 -50.29
CA LEU A 649 -18.22 -15.67 -49.37
C LEU A 649 -17.48 -16.94 -49.85
N CYS A 650 -17.22 -17.05 -51.16
CA CYS A 650 -16.51 -18.14 -51.82
C CYS A 650 -15.11 -17.72 -52.33
N GLN A 651 -14.58 -16.56 -51.92
CA GLN A 651 -13.24 -16.15 -52.32
C GLN A 651 -12.17 -17.06 -51.71
N ARG A 652 -11.26 -17.50 -52.58
CA ARG A 652 -10.14 -18.40 -52.27
C ARG A 652 -9.05 -17.70 -51.46
N SER A 653 -8.12 -18.48 -50.93
CA SER A 653 -6.85 -18.00 -50.36
C SER A 653 -5.90 -17.44 -51.44
N ARG A 654 -4.59 -17.46 -51.19
CA ARG A 654 -3.56 -17.28 -52.24
C ARG A 654 -3.34 -18.53 -53.10
N ARG A 655 -3.74 -19.72 -52.64
CA ARG A 655 -3.52 -21.04 -53.27
C ARG A 655 -2.09 -21.21 -53.80
N PRO A 656 -1.07 -21.38 -52.93
CA PRO A 656 0.30 -21.67 -53.37
C PRO A 656 0.37 -22.92 -54.26
N ARG A 657 1.46 -23.02 -55.03
CA ARG A 657 1.83 -24.25 -55.76
C ARG A 657 2.22 -25.32 -54.75
N LEU A 658 2.00 -26.59 -55.10
CA LEU A 658 2.37 -27.74 -54.25
C LEU A 658 3.86 -27.71 -53.86
N GLU A 659 4.73 -27.36 -54.80
CA GLU A 659 6.17 -27.11 -54.60
C GLU A 659 6.47 -26.16 -53.42
N THR A 660 5.69 -25.08 -53.30
CA THR A 660 5.86 -24.08 -52.22
C THR A 660 5.42 -24.63 -50.87
N ILE A 661 4.44 -25.55 -50.84
CA ILE A 661 3.97 -26.21 -49.60
C ILE A 661 5.01 -27.25 -49.16
N LEU A 662 5.53 -28.04 -50.09
CA LEU A 662 6.61 -29.00 -49.83
C LEU A 662 7.86 -28.30 -49.28
N ALA A 663 8.22 -27.12 -49.81
CA ALA A 663 9.31 -26.31 -49.28
C ALA A 663 9.06 -25.76 -47.86
N LEU A 664 7.81 -25.59 -47.44
CA LEU A 664 7.48 -25.27 -46.03
C LEU A 664 7.58 -26.50 -45.13
N LEU A 665 7.17 -27.67 -45.60
CA LEU A 665 7.29 -28.93 -44.85
C LEU A 665 8.76 -29.36 -44.66
N VAL A 666 9.61 -29.24 -45.68
CA VAL A 666 11.06 -29.47 -45.55
C VAL A 666 11.72 -28.45 -44.62
N ALA A 667 11.22 -27.21 -44.57
CA ALA A 667 11.68 -26.22 -43.60
C ALA A 667 11.20 -26.51 -42.16
N LEU A 668 10.06 -27.20 -41.99
CA LEU A 668 9.54 -27.64 -40.69
C LEU A 668 10.36 -28.80 -40.13
N GLN A 669 10.74 -29.77 -40.97
CA GLN A 669 11.56 -30.94 -40.58
C GLN A 669 12.93 -30.58 -39.99
N ARG A 670 13.39 -29.32 -40.16
CA ARG A 670 14.64 -28.80 -39.58
C ARG A 670 14.46 -28.11 -38.22
N LEU A 671 13.25 -28.09 -37.66
CA LEU A 671 12.92 -27.47 -36.38
C LEU A 671 12.55 -28.57 -35.36
N PRO A 672 13.23 -28.65 -34.19
CA PRO A 672 12.92 -29.65 -33.16
C PRO A 672 11.70 -29.24 -32.31
N VAL A 673 10.58 -28.96 -32.97
CA VAL A 673 9.35 -28.46 -32.35
C VAL A 673 8.15 -28.82 -33.22
N ARG A 674 7.11 -29.35 -32.60
CA ARG A 674 5.87 -29.73 -33.27
C ARG A 674 4.91 -28.56 -33.31
N LEU A 675 4.33 -28.32 -34.48
CA LEU A 675 3.42 -27.22 -34.77
C LEU A 675 2.11 -27.80 -35.35
N PRO A 676 0.93 -27.48 -34.81
CA PRO A 676 -0.34 -28.02 -35.34
C PRO A 676 -0.60 -27.59 -36.79
N GLU A 677 -0.08 -26.44 -37.22
CA GLU A 677 -0.08 -26.00 -38.62
C GLU A 677 0.82 -26.87 -39.52
N GLY A 678 1.79 -27.58 -38.94
CA GLY A 678 2.60 -28.57 -39.66
C GLY A 678 1.74 -29.74 -40.11
N GLU A 679 1.06 -30.39 -39.17
CA GLU A 679 0.18 -31.54 -39.46
C GLU A 679 -0.99 -31.16 -40.38
N ALA A 680 -1.49 -29.93 -40.22
CA ALA A 680 -2.45 -29.31 -41.13
C ALA A 680 -1.94 -29.26 -42.60
N LEU A 681 -0.69 -28.84 -42.80
CA LEU A 681 -0.06 -28.77 -44.11
C LEU A 681 0.30 -30.16 -44.66
N GLN A 682 0.65 -31.12 -43.81
CA GLN A 682 0.82 -32.53 -44.21
C GLN A 682 -0.50 -33.08 -44.76
N CYS A 683 -1.60 -32.92 -44.02
CA CYS A 683 -2.95 -33.34 -44.46
C CYS A 683 -3.36 -32.68 -45.78
N LEU A 684 -3.14 -31.36 -45.94
CA LEU A 684 -3.42 -30.66 -47.20
C LEU A 684 -2.57 -31.18 -48.37
N THR A 685 -1.33 -31.58 -48.09
CA THR A 685 -0.39 -32.11 -49.10
C THR A 685 -0.80 -33.53 -49.53
N GLU A 686 -1.13 -34.42 -48.60
CA GLU A 686 -1.70 -35.76 -48.86
C GLU A 686 -2.99 -35.65 -49.69
N ARG A 687 -3.91 -34.78 -49.29
CA ARG A 687 -5.16 -34.46 -49.99
C ARG A 687 -4.91 -33.99 -51.42
N ALA A 688 -3.99 -33.04 -51.61
CA ALA A 688 -3.65 -32.48 -52.91
C ALA A 688 -2.98 -33.50 -53.85
N ILE A 689 -2.07 -34.34 -53.34
CA ILE A 689 -1.42 -35.41 -54.11
C ILE A 689 -2.45 -36.48 -54.51
N THR A 690 -3.30 -36.90 -53.58
CA THR A 690 -4.34 -37.93 -53.80
C THR A 690 -5.41 -37.46 -54.80
N TRP A 691 -5.78 -36.17 -54.76
CA TRP A 691 -6.61 -35.58 -55.79
C TRP A 691 -5.86 -35.48 -57.13
N GLN A 692 -4.59 -35.06 -57.15
CA GLN A 692 -3.84 -34.95 -58.40
C GLN A 692 -3.67 -36.31 -59.10
N GLY A 693 -3.47 -37.39 -58.34
CA GLY A 693 -3.45 -38.76 -58.86
C GLY A 693 -4.75 -39.13 -59.57
N ARG A 694 -5.90 -38.96 -58.90
CA ARG A 694 -7.23 -39.20 -59.48
C ARG A 694 -7.53 -38.29 -60.67
N ALA A 695 -7.12 -37.03 -60.62
CA ALA A 695 -7.29 -36.07 -61.70
C ALA A 695 -6.46 -36.43 -62.95
N LYS A 696 -5.19 -36.84 -62.78
CA LYS A 696 -4.36 -37.38 -63.87
C LYS A 696 -4.99 -38.63 -64.47
N GLN A 697 -5.33 -39.62 -63.63
CA GLN A 697 -5.97 -40.87 -64.05
C GLN A 697 -7.26 -40.65 -64.86
N ALA A 698 -8.08 -39.65 -64.50
CA ALA A 698 -9.25 -39.28 -65.27
C ALA A 698 -8.87 -38.64 -66.62
N LEU A 699 -7.96 -37.66 -66.64
CA LEU A 699 -7.53 -36.98 -67.87
C LEU A 699 -6.80 -37.91 -68.86
N ASP A 700 -6.12 -38.95 -68.36
CA ASP A 700 -5.46 -39.99 -69.15
C ASP A 700 -6.43 -41.06 -69.71
N ALA A 701 -7.70 -41.07 -69.29
CA ALA A 701 -8.71 -41.98 -69.82
C ALA A 701 -8.93 -41.75 -71.33
N PRO A 702 -9.14 -42.80 -72.15
CA PRO A 702 -9.10 -42.69 -73.60
C PRO A 702 -10.12 -41.70 -74.18
N GLU A 703 -11.33 -41.63 -73.60
CA GLU A 703 -12.37 -40.66 -73.95
C GLU A 703 -11.91 -39.20 -73.73
N LEU A 704 -11.32 -38.93 -72.56
CA LEU A 704 -10.92 -37.57 -72.16
C LEU A 704 -9.62 -37.12 -72.83
N ARG A 705 -8.71 -38.06 -73.11
CA ARG A 705 -7.55 -37.84 -73.95
C ARG A 705 -7.93 -37.50 -75.39
N GLN A 706 -8.86 -38.27 -75.98
CA GLN A 706 -9.38 -37.98 -77.32
C GLN A 706 -10.07 -36.60 -77.36
N ALA A 707 -10.86 -36.26 -76.34
CA ALA A 707 -11.46 -34.94 -76.23
C ALA A 707 -10.42 -33.80 -76.12
N LEU A 708 -9.34 -33.99 -75.36
CA LEU A 708 -8.23 -33.04 -75.26
C LEU A 708 -7.46 -32.86 -76.58
N ASP A 709 -7.22 -33.95 -77.31
CA ASP A 709 -6.55 -33.89 -78.62
C ASP A 709 -7.45 -33.21 -79.67
N VAL A 710 -8.77 -33.43 -79.63
CA VAL A 710 -9.76 -32.67 -80.46
C VAL A 710 -9.75 -31.18 -80.12
N LEU A 711 -9.74 -30.79 -78.83
CA LEU A 711 -9.66 -29.38 -78.44
C LEU A 711 -8.33 -28.72 -78.83
N ARG A 712 -7.23 -29.47 -78.93
CA ARG A 712 -5.95 -28.98 -79.45
C ARG A 712 -6.05 -28.72 -80.96
N ALA A 713 -6.49 -29.73 -81.72
CA ALA A 713 -6.66 -29.63 -83.17
C ALA A 713 -7.62 -28.50 -83.60
N LEU A 714 -8.68 -28.24 -82.82
CA LEU A 714 -9.62 -27.14 -83.08
C LEU A 714 -9.06 -25.76 -82.75
N GLY A 715 -8.11 -25.66 -81.80
CA GLY A 715 -7.38 -24.42 -81.52
C GLY A 715 -6.33 -24.10 -82.59
N GLU A 716 -5.69 -25.12 -83.15
CA GLU A 716 -4.69 -25.00 -84.22
C GLU A 716 -5.34 -24.80 -85.61
N GLY A 717 -6.45 -25.49 -85.88
CA GLY A 717 -7.12 -25.53 -87.17
C GLY A 717 -7.74 -24.21 -87.66
N GLN A 718 -7.86 -23.19 -86.81
CA GLN A 718 -8.27 -21.84 -87.24
C GLN A 718 -7.12 -21.05 -87.92
N GLY A 719 -5.91 -21.61 -88.00
CA GLY A 719 -4.71 -20.90 -88.44
C GLY A 719 -4.30 -21.02 -89.92
N HIS A 720 -4.80 -22.00 -90.70
CA HIS A 720 -4.14 -22.36 -91.96
C HIS A 720 -5.06 -22.66 -93.16
N GLY A 721 -5.35 -21.64 -93.98
CA GLY A 721 -5.93 -21.80 -95.31
C GLY A 721 -4.85 -21.72 -96.40
N THR A 722 -4.77 -22.73 -97.29
CA THR A 722 -3.71 -22.95 -98.31
C THR A 722 -2.28 -23.04 -97.73
N ARG A 723 -1.45 -24.02 -98.06
CA ARG A 723 -1.23 -24.67 -99.37
C ARG A 723 -0.71 -26.10 -99.14
N LYS A 724 -0.97 -27.01 -100.08
CA LYS A 724 -0.38 -28.36 -100.11
C LYS A 724 0.69 -28.44 -101.21
N ASP A 725 1.31 -29.61 -101.34
CA ASP A 725 2.31 -29.99 -102.36
C ASP A 725 3.72 -29.47 -102.09
N GLN A 726 4.82 -30.18 -102.41
CA GLN A 726 5.19 -31.61 -102.53
C GLN A 726 6.70 -31.62 -102.93
N LEU A 727 7.33 -32.80 -103.07
CA LEU A 727 8.79 -33.03 -103.28
C LEU A 727 9.60 -32.81 -101.98
N GLU A 728 10.31 -33.76 -101.38
CA GLU A 728 11.12 -34.93 -101.81
C GLU A 728 12.60 -34.59 -102.12
N GLU A 729 13.47 -35.23 -101.31
CA GLU A 729 14.86 -35.67 -101.52
C GLU A 729 15.92 -34.73 -102.13
N ARG A 730 17.08 -34.61 -101.43
CA ARG A 730 18.36 -35.25 -101.83
C ARG A 730 19.51 -34.96 -100.84
N ASP A 731 20.47 -35.88 -100.79
CA ASP A 731 21.64 -35.98 -99.89
C ASP A 731 22.84 -35.06 -100.28
N GLY A 732 23.86 -34.95 -99.40
CA GLY A 732 25.13 -34.28 -99.74
C GLY A 732 26.08 -33.81 -98.61
N ASP A 733 26.34 -34.67 -97.62
CA ASP A 733 27.62 -35.00 -96.92
C ASP A 733 28.73 -33.95 -96.56
N ASP A 734 29.53 -34.33 -95.53
CA ASP A 734 30.88 -33.89 -95.10
C ASP A 734 31.07 -32.46 -94.51
N GLU A 735 31.29 -32.27 -93.19
CA GLU A 735 32.50 -32.44 -92.32
C GLU A 735 33.22 -31.07 -92.06
N GLU A 736 33.63 -30.64 -90.85
CA GLU A 736 33.47 -31.15 -89.45
C GLU A 736 32.54 -30.20 -88.62
N GLU A 737 32.75 -29.62 -87.41
CA GLU A 737 33.82 -29.53 -86.40
C GLU A 737 33.19 -29.32 -84.97
N GLU A 738 33.58 -30.17 -84.00
CA GLU A 738 33.44 -30.26 -82.52
C GLU A 738 32.43 -29.50 -81.57
N GLU A 739 32.05 -30.28 -80.52
CA GLU A 739 31.66 -29.99 -79.11
C GLU A 739 30.21 -29.59 -78.65
N VAL A 740 29.40 -30.64 -78.42
CA VAL A 740 28.54 -30.94 -77.22
C VAL A 740 27.36 -30.02 -76.80
N GLU A 741 26.18 -30.32 -77.38
CA GLU A 741 24.93 -30.53 -76.61
C GLU A 741 24.84 -32.02 -76.15
N GLY A 742 23.92 -32.51 -75.31
CA GLY A 742 22.83 -31.90 -74.54
C GLY A 742 21.58 -32.81 -74.45
N ASP A 743 21.04 -33.00 -73.24
CA ASP A 743 19.80 -33.74 -72.88
C ASP A 743 19.74 -35.27 -73.18
N GLY A 744 18.77 -35.98 -72.58
CA GLY A 744 18.09 -37.02 -73.37
C GLY A 744 17.63 -38.35 -72.75
N LYS A 745 17.19 -38.46 -71.47
CA LYS A 745 15.94 -39.20 -71.14
C LYS A 745 15.49 -39.28 -69.66
N LYS A 746 14.17 -39.14 -69.54
CA LYS A 746 13.25 -39.48 -68.43
C LYS A 746 13.61 -40.75 -67.65
N GLY A 747 13.67 -40.62 -66.32
CA GLY A 747 13.50 -41.73 -65.36
C GLY A 747 12.33 -41.45 -64.41
N ASN A 748 11.45 -42.43 -64.20
CA ASN A 748 10.36 -42.34 -63.24
C ASN A 748 10.89 -42.74 -61.85
N SER A 749 10.71 -41.90 -60.82
CA SER A 749 11.21 -42.18 -59.47
C SER A 749 10.11 -42.06 -58.41
N VAL A 750 9.90 -43.16 -57.69
CA VAL A 750 9.09 -43.22 -56.47
C VAL A 750 10.04 -42.99 -55.31
N ILE A 751 9.78 -41.97 -54.49
CA ILE A 751 10.57 -41.72 -53.29
C ILE A 751 10.12 -42.69 -52.19
N VAL A 752 10.96 -43.70 -51.93
CA VAL A 752 10.84 -44.58 -50.76
C VAL A 752 11.67 -43.96 -49.63
N LEU A 753 11.10 -43.91 -48.43
CA LEU A 753 11.83 -43.56 -47.21
C LEU A 753 12.40 -44.84 -46.57
N SER A 754 13.67 -44.80 -46.20
CA SER A 754 14.36 -45.78 -45.35
C SER A 754 15.50 -45.11 -44.62
N ASP A 755 15.66 -45.43 -43.34
CA ASP A 755 16.58 -44.76 -42.41
C ASP A 755 17.97 -45.40 -42.37
N THR A 756 19.00 -44.65 -41.97
CA THR A 756 20.22 -45.11 -41.26
C THR A 756 20.94 -43.90 -40.64
N GLU A 757 21.58 -44.10 -39.48
CA GLU A 757 22.16 -43.06 -38.62
C GLU A 757 23.63 -42.71 -38.93
N GLY A 758 24.10 -41.56 -38.40
CA GLY A 758 25.49 -41.40 -37.91
C GLY A 758 26.45 -40.52 -38.73
N GLY A 759 26.93 -39.43 -38.14
CA GLY A 759 28.04 -38.60 -38.66
C GLY A 759 28.16 -37.24 -37.95
N ASP A 760 29.30 -36.95 -37.32
CA ASP A 760 29.52 -35.79 -36.43
C ASP A 760 30.32 -34.63 -37.11
N ARG A 761 30.06 -33.38 -36.70
CA ARG A 761 30.69 -32.07 -37.11
C ARG A 761 30.64 -31.72 -38.60
N ASP A 762 30.15 -30.56 -39.03
CA ASP A 762 30.62 -29.20 -38.71
C ASP A 762 29.58 -28.13 -39.16
N GLU A 763 29.20 -27.16 -38.32
CA GLU A 763 28.13 -26.18 -38.64
C GLU A 763 28.66 -24.92 -39.35
N GLY A 764 28.76 -24.99 -40.68
CA GLY A 764 28.90 -23.80 -41.52
C GLY A 764 27.60 -23.00 -41.62
N VAL A 765 27.56 -21.80 -41.02
CA VAL A 765 26.41 -20.88 -41.10
C VAL A 765 26.20 -20.39 -42.54
N ILE A 766 25.12 -20.84 -43.19
CA ILE A 766 24.72 -20.39 -44.53
C ILE A 766 23.71 -19.24 -44.41
N ASP A 767 24.20 -18.00 -44.50
CA ASP A 767 23.36 -16.81 -44.70
C ASP A 767 22.70 -16.85 -46.09
N LEU A 768 21.37 -16.63 -46.13
CA LEU A 768 20.58 -16.54 -47.36
C LEU A 768 19.72 -15.25 -47.40
N THR A 769 20.35 -14.10 -47.16
CA THR A 769 19.73 -12.77 -47.25
C THR A 769 19.97 -12.01 -48.58
N GLU A 770 19.99 -12.70 -49.73
CA GLU A 770 20.05 -12.05 -51.07
C GLU A 770 18.64 -11.74 -51.65
N ASP A 771 18.07 -10.58 -51.30
CA ASP A 771 16.88 -10.01 -51.98
C ASP A 771 17.29 -9.11 -53.18
N ARG A 772 17.54 -9.73 -54.33
CA ARG A 772 17.96 -9.03 -55.57
C ARG A 772 16.82 -8.33 -56.31
N SER A 773 16.30 -7.25 -55.74
CA SER A 773 15.52 -6.25 -56.48
C SER A 773 16.44 -5.32 -57.32
N PRO A 774 16.28 -5.24 -58.66
CA PRO A 774 17.19 -4.49 -59.52
C PRO A 774 17.03 -2.96 -59.38
N ARG A 775 18.12 -2.27 -59.04
CA ARG A 775 18.14 -0.79 -58.96
C ARG A 775 18.26 -0.16 -60.36
N LYS A 776 17.41 0.85 -60.61
CA LYS A 776 17.57 1.75 -61.77
C LYS A 776 18.85 2.57 -61.63
N ILE A 777 19.73 2.51 -62.63
CA ILE A 777 20.79 3.49 -62.85
C ILE A 777 20.40 4.32 -64.07
N ALA A 778 20.42 5.65 -63.94
CA ALA A 778 20.14 6.57 -65.04
C ALA A 778 21.46 7.07 -65.64
N TYR A 779 21.58 7.02 -66.97
CA TYR A 779 22.64 7.72 -67.69
C TYR A 779 22.07 8.80 -68.61
N LYS A 780 22.80 9.92 -68.69
CA LYS A 780 22.46 11.09 -69.51
C LYS A 780 22.72 10.81 -70.99
N ARG A 781 22.07 11.58 -71.87
CA ARG A 781 22.34 11.58 -73.32
C ARG A 781 22.67 12.99 -73.80
N ALA A 782 23.79 13.13 -74.49
CA ALA A 782 24.27 14.27 -75.28
C ALA A 782 25.22 13.63 -76.33
N ALA A 783 24.96 13.77 -77.63
CA ALA A 783 25.41 14.87 -78.51
C ALA A 783 26.93 14.80 -78.82
N ASP A 784 27.41 14.82 -80.06
CA ASP A 784 26.77 14.84 -81.40
C ASP A 784 27.75 14.30 -82.47
N ALA A 785 27.26 13.76 -83.60
CA ALA A 785 28.02 13.61 -84.86
C ALA A 785 27.16 13.20 -86.09
N THR A 786 26.69 14.22 -86.81
CA THR A 786 26.07 14.26 -88.15
C THR A 786 26.69 13.37 -89.26
N GLN A 787 25.87 12.67 -90.07
CA GLN A 787 25.87 12.84 -91.55
C GLN A 787 24.65 12.27 -92.34
N THR A 788 23.92 13.18 -93.00
CA THR A 788 23.25 13.11 -94.33
C THR A 788 22.42 11.89 -94.80
N GLY A 789 21.14 12.12 -95.19
CA GLY A 789 20.29 11.13 -95.88
C GLY A 789 18.87 11.63 -96.28
N PHE A 790 18.80 12.49 -97.32
CA PHE A 790 17.64 12.98 -98.11
C PHE A 790 16.51 11.95 -98.44
N GLU A 791 15.22 12.27 -98.66
CA GLU A 791 14.40 13.52 -98.53
C GLU A 791 12.86 13.23 -98.66
N ASN A 792 12.01 14.23 -98.38
CA ASN A 792 10.61 14.44 -98.84
C ASN A 792 9.45 13.49 -98.43
N GLY A 793 8.32 14.08 -97.97
CA GLY A 793 7.03 13.39 -97.81
C GLY A 793 5.98 14.07 -96.91
N HIS A 794 5.26 15.09 -97.41
CA HIS A 794 4.14 15.73 -96.67
C HIS A 794 2.82 14.93 -96.81
N SER A 795 2.07 14.69 -95.71
CA SER A 795 0.73 15.30 -95.50
C SER A 795 -0.09 14.81 -94.29
N LYS A 796 -1.01 15.72 -93.91
CA LYS A 796 -2.06 15.73 -92.88
C LYS A 796 -2.87 14.44 -92.60
N LYS A 797 -3.33 14.37 -91.33
CA LYS A 797 -4.66 13.92 -90.82
C LYS A 797 -5.59 13.16 -91.77
N GLU A 798 -6.21 12.10 -91.24
CA GLU A 798 -7.68 12.10 -91.06
C GLU A 798 -8.11 11.24 -89.86
N ASN A 799 -9.40 11.27 -89.51
CA ASN A 799 -9.94 10.79 -88.23
C ASN A 799 -10.99 9.69 -88.48
N TYR A 800 -10.87 8.54 -87.83
CA TYR A 800 -11.88 7.48 -87.84
C TYR A 800 -11.98 6.81 -86.47
N ASP A 801 -13.16 6.86 -85.86
CA ASP A 801 -13.47 6.09 -84.66
C ASP A 801 -13.54 4.59 -85.00
N SER A 802 -13.02 3.75 -84.11
CA SER A 802 -13.09 2.29 -84.20
C SER A 802 -13.44 1.71 -82.83
N PRO A 803 -14.49 0.87 -82.70
CA PRO A 803 -15.03 0.47 -81.40
C PRO A 803 -14.09 -0.44 -80.61
N THR A 804 -13.94 -0.15 -79.31
CA THR A 804 -12.90 -0.75 -78.48
C THR A 804 -13.27 -2.13 -77.92
N GLY A 805 -12.61 -3.17 -78.45
CA GLY A 805 -12.23 -4.39 -77.72
C GLY A 805 -13.35 -5.35 -77.31
N VAL A 806 -14.19 -4.96 -76.35
CA VAL A 806 -15.16 -5.83 -75.67
C VAL A 806 -16.58 -5.66 -76.23
N GLU A 807 -16.93 -4.47 -76.74
CA GLU A 807 -18.26 -4.22 -77.30
C GLU A 807 -18.54 -5.08 -78.55
N SER A 808 -17.50 -5.34 -79.35
CA SER A 808 -17.53 -6.28 -80.48
C SER A 808 -17.86 -7.73 -80.09
N LEU A 809 -17.63 -8.13 -78.83
CA LEU A 809 -17.95 -9.48 -78.36
C LEU A 809 -19.47 -9.68 -78.17
N LEU A 810 -20.25 -8.62 -77.89
CA LEU A 810 -21.71 -8.73 -77.78
C LEU A 810 -22.34 -9.30 -79.07
N SER A 811 -21.87 -8.84 -80.22
CA SER A 811 -22.31 -9.31 -81.55
C SER A 811 -21.89 -10.75 -81.84
N LEU A 812 -20.87 -11.26 -81.15
CA LEU A 812 -20.34 -12.62 -81.33
C LEU A 812 -20.97 -13.63 -80.37
N VAL A 813 -21.43 -13.23 -79.18
CA VAL A 813 -22.06 -14.15 -78.20
C VAL A 813 -23.21 -14.98 -78.80
N PRO A 814 -24.16 -14.44 -79.60
CA PRO A 814 -25.22 -15.24 -80.22
C PRO A 814 -24.74 -16.18 -81.33
N LEU A 815 -23.52 -16.01 -81.84
CA LEU A 815 -22.95 -16.81 -82.94
C LEU A 815 -22.08 -17.97 -82.43
N LEU A 816 -21.80 -18.04 -81.13
CA LEU A 816 -21.09 -19.15 -80.50
C LEU A 816 -21.90 -20.45 -80.64
N LYS A 817 -21.24 -21.54 -81.01
CA LYS A 817 -21.85 -22.88 -81.12
C LYS A 817 -21.16 -23.87 -80.18
N GLY A 818 -21.94 -24.83 -79.69
CA GLY A 818 -21.47 -25.97 -78.90
C GLY A 818 -22.56 -27.04 -78.69
N PRO A 819 -22.28 -28.08 -77.89
CA PRO A 819 -20.95 -28.40 -77.35
C PRO A 819 -19.93 -28.69 -78.47
N VAL A 820 -18.65 -28.56 -78.14
CA VAL A 820 -17.52 -28.68 -79.09
C VAL A 820 -16.89 -30.07 -79.02
N ILE A 821 -17.08 -30.75 -77.90
CA ILE A 821 -16.76 -32.16 -77.65
C ILE A 821 -17.97 -32.81 -76.96
N GLU A 822 -18.23 -34.08 -77.27
CA GLU A 822 -19.21 -34.87 -76.52
C GLU A 822 -18.51 -35.64 -75.39
N LEU A 823 -19.23 -35.86 -74.30
CA LEU A 823 -18.78 -36.63 -73.14
C LEU A 823 -19.90 -37.54 -72.64
N SER A 824 -19.54 -38.76 -72.27
CA SER A 824 -20.40 -39.71 -71.60
C SER A 824 -20.90 -39.13 -70.26
N PRO A 825 -22.13 -39.46 -69.82
CA PRO A 825 -22.66 -39.00 -68.55
C PRO A 825 -21.76 -39.36 -67.35
N VAL A 826 -21.07 -40.51 -67.44
CA VAL A 826 -20.14 -41.00 -66.41
C VAL A 826 -18.87 -40.14 -66.37
N ALA A 827 -18.21 -39.90 -67.51
CA ALA A 827 -17.02 -39.06 -67.56
C ALA A 827 -17.32 -37.61 -67.17
N ARG A 828 -18.48 -37.05 -67.59
CA ARG A 828 -18.91 -35.72 -67.16
C ARG A 828 -19.12 -35.66 -65.64
N ALA A 829 -19.84 -36.61 -65.05
CA ALA A 829 -20.08 -36.63 -63.60
C ALA A 829 -18.77 -36.78 -62.79
N GLN A 830 -17.87 -37.65 -63.23
CA GLN A 830 -16.55 -37.84 -62.60
C GLN A 830 -15.70 -36.57 -62.67
N LEU A 831 -15.71 -35.86 -63.81
CA LEU A 831 -15.02 -34.58 -63.95
C LEU A 831 -15.69 -33.46 -63.13
N GLU A 832 -17.01 -33.44 -63.00
CA GLU A 832 -17.72 -32.45 -62.17
C GLU A 832 -17.45 -32.64 -60.67
N GLU A 833 -17.31 -33.88 -60.20
CA GLU A 833 -16.85 -34.18 -58.83
C GLU A 833 -15.39 -33.77 -58.61
N LEU A 834 -14.48 -34.16 -59.52
CA LEU A 834 -13.07 -33.76 -59.42
C LEU A 834 -12.89 -32.24 -59.51
N GLN A 835 -13.68 -31.55 -60.34
CA GLN A 835 -13.72 -30.09 -60.41
C GLN A 835 -14.17 -29.50 -59.07
N LEU A 836 -15.20 -30.06 -58.43
CA LEU A 836 -15.68 -29.60 -57.13
C LEU A 836 -14.62 -29.76 -56.04
N GLU A 837 -13.96 -30.91 -55.98
CA GLU A 837 -12.87 -31.16 -55.02
C GLU A 837 -11.66 -30.24 -55.28
N GLY A 838 -11.23 -30.07 -56.53
CA GLY A 838 -10.17 -29.11 -56.89
C GLY A 838 -10.57 -27.65 -56.61
N ASP A 839 -11.86 -27.35 -56.69
CA ASP A 839 -12.42 -26.06 -56.30
C ASP A 839 -12.50 -25.87 -54.77
N LEU A 840 -12.39 -26.93 -53.97
CA LEU A 840 -12.18 -26.91 -52.51
C LEU A 840 -10.69 -26.84 -52.13
N LEU A 841 -9.79 -27.54 -52.84
CA LEU A 841 -8.35 -27.56 -52.55
C LEU A 841 -7.73 -26.16 -52.51
N GLU A 842 -7.18 -25.72 -51.38
CA GLU A 842 -6.47 -24.44 -51.29
C GLU A 842 -5.00 -24.52 -51.77
N VAL A 843 -4.78 -25.31 -52.83
CA VAL A 843 -3.52 -25.50 -53.57
C VAL A 843 -3.79 -25.23 -55.05
N THR A 844 -2.84 -24.61 -55.76
CA THR A 844 -2.93 -24.47 -57.23
C THR A 844 -2.30 -25.68 -57.90
N LEU A 845 -3.09 -26.38 -58.73
CA LEU A 845 -2.70 -27.56 -59.51
C LEU A 845 -3.22 -27.39 -60.95
N ASP A 846 -2.38 -27.66 -61.96
CA ASP A 846 -2.70 -27.37 -63.37
C ASP A 846 -3.88 -28.20 -63.90
N GLN A 847 -4.09 -29.40 -63.34
CA GLN A 847 -5.18 -30.30 -63.69
C GLN A 847 -6.56 -29.65 -63.46
N ILE A 848 -6.69 -28.72 -62.50
CA ILE A 848 -7.93 -27.97 -62.24
C ILE A 848 -8.33 -27.14 -63.49
N GLN A 849 -7.36 -26.61 -64.22
CA GLN A 849 -7.62 -25.83 -65.45
C GLN A 849 -7.98 -26.76 -66.62
N GLY A 850 -7.32 -27.91 -66.74
CA GLY A 850 -7.61 -28.92 -67.76
C GLY A 850 -9.03 -29.48 -67.65
N ILE A 851 -9.43 -29.92 -66.44
CA ILE A 851 -10.79 -30.41 -66.15
C ILE A 851 -11.84 -29.32 -66.47
N HIS A 852 -11.58 -28.09 -66.02
CA HIS A 852 -12.47 -26.95 -66.29
C HIS A 852 -12.65 -26.68 -67.79
N ARG A 853 -11.57 -26.72 -68.58
CA ARG A 853 -11.58 -26.50 -70.03
C ARG A 853 -12.42 -27.55 -70.75
N ILE A 854 -12.23 -28.82 -70.39
CA ILE A 854 -13.02 -29.95 -70.92
C ILE A 854 -14.51 -29.75 -70.60
N LEU A 855 -14.87 -29.50 -69.34
CA LEU A 855 -16.26 -29.29 -68.94
C LEU A 855 -16.90 -28.06 -69.61
N GLN A 856 -16.15 -26.98 -69.83
CA GLN A 856 -16.65 -25.79 -70.52
C GLN A 856 -16.87 -26.06 -72.02
N ALA A 857 -15.97 -26.76 -72.71
CA ALA A 857 -16.12 -27.11 -74.11
C ALA A 857 -17.17 -28.22 -74.37
N ALA A 858 -17.38 -29.11 -73.40
CA ALA A 858 -18.42 -30.13 -73.41
C ALA A 858 -19.82 -29.62 -72.97
N SER A 859 -19.96 -28.31 -72.78
CA SER A 859 -21.21 -27.63 -72.45
C SER A 859 -21.71 -26.79 -73.64
N GLN A 860 -22.96 -26.36 -73.60
CA GLN A 860 -23.42 -25.25 -74.45
C GLN A 860 -22.69 -23.95 -74.06
N PRO A 861 -22.32 -23.07 -75.01
CA PRO A 861 -21.72 -21.77 -74.70
C PRO A 861 -22.63 -20.98 -73.73
N PRO A 862 -22.08 -20.44 -72.62
CA PRO A 862 -22.89 -19.85 -71.56
C PRO A 862 -23.33 -18.42 -71.92
N HIS A 863 -24.13 -18.28 -72.98
CA HIS A 863 -24.51 -17.01 -73.62
C HIS A 863 -25.01 -15.96 -72.60
N HIS A 864 -25.93 -16.34 -71.69
CA HIS A 864 -26.44 -15.44 -70.66
C HIS A 864 -25.33 -14.92 -69.74
N THR A 865 -24.43 -15.80 -69.26
CA THR A 865 -23.32 -15.43 -68.38
C THR A 865 -22.31 -14.53 -69.09
N LEU A 866 -21.97 -14.84 -70.34
CA LEU A 866 -21.07 -14.03 -71.16
C LEU A 866 -21.67 -12.65 -71.45
N HIS A 867 -22.91 -12.59 -71.93
CA HIS A 867 -23.63 -11.33 -72.14
C HIS A 867 -23.73 -10.50 -70.85
N THR A 868 -24.00 -11.15 -69.71
CA THR A 868 -24.04 -10.49 -68.39
C THR A 868 -22.68 -9.93 -67.98
N LEU A 869 -21.58 -10.69 -68.15
CA LEU A 869 -20.23 -10.22 -67.84
C LEU A 869 -19.80 -9.08 -68.77
N ILE A 870 -20.07 -9.15 -70.08
CA ILE A 870 -19.78 -8.06 -71.01
C ILE A 870 -20.57 -6.80 -70.64
N LEU A 871 -21.85 -6.92 -70.28
CA LEU A 871 -22.66 -5.77 -69.83
C LEU A 871 -22.07 -5.12 -68.58
N ILE A 872 -21.57 -5.89 -67.61
CA ILE A 872 -20.94 -5.34 -66.40
C ILE A 872 -19.59 -4.69 -66.75
N GLU A 873 -18.77 -5.33 -67.58
CA GLU A 873 -17.46 -4.81 -67.99
C GLU A 873 -17.60 -3.50 -68.80
N LEU A 874 -18.58 -3.43 -69.72
CA LEU A 874 -18.95 -2.19 -70.43
C LEU A 874 -19.53 -1.13 -69.48
N GLN A 875 -20.28 -1.53 -68.44
CA GLN A 875 -20.79 -0.60 -67.43
C GLN A 875 -19.66 0.00 -66.58
N GLU A 876 -18.65 -0.78 -66.19
CA GLU A 876 -17.45 -0.25 -65.52
C GLU A 876 -16.62 0.65 -66.45
N GLN A 877 -16.37 0.25 -67.70
CA GLN A 877 -15.67 1.09 -68.68
C GLN A 877 -16.39 2.44 -68.89
N ARG A 878 -17.73 2.42 -69.00
CA ARG A 878 -18.54 3.66 -69.09
C ARG A 878 -18.57 4.47 -67.78
N SER A 879 -18.36 3.83 -66.64
CA SER A 879 -18.23 4.51 -65.33
C SER A 879 -16.88 5.21 -65.18
N THR A 880 -15.77 4.53 -65.54
CA THR A 880 -14.43 5.14 -65.52
C THR A 880 -14.31 6.29 -66.53
N GLY A 881 -14.94 6.15 -67.70
CA GLY A 881 -14.95 7.18 -68.75
C GLY A 881 -15.68 8.50 -68.40
N ARG A 882 -16.49 8.55 -67.33
CA ARG A 882 -17.20 9.78 -66.90
C ARG A 882 -16.66 10.41 -65.60
N GLY A 883 -15.63 9.82 -64.97
CA GLY A 883 -15.05 10.29 -63.70
C GLY A 883 -13.93 11.34 -63.80
N GLY A 884 -13.82 12.05 -64.93
CA GLY A 884 -12.59 12.73 -65.36
C GLY A 884 -12.21 14.07 -64.73
N GLN A 885 -12.52 14.38 -63.45
CA GLN A 885 -11.95 15.58 -62.79
C GLN A 885 -11.79 15.48 -61.25
N THR A 886 -10.52 15.55 -60.83
CA THR A 886 -9.99 16.03 -59.53
C THR A 886 -10.62 15.57 -58.19
N LYS A 887 -9.88 14.70 -57.48
CA LYS A 887 -9.04 15.12 -56.33
C LYS A 887 -8.05 14.04 -55.87
N ASP A 888 -6.75 14.32 -55.97
CA ASP A 888 -5.68 13.50 -55.36
C ASP A 888 -5.68 13.73 -53.84
N SER A 889 -5.71 12.65 -53.04
CA SER A 889 -5.66 12.71 -51.58
C SER A 889 -4.67 11.70 -50.97
N LYS A 890 -3.39 11.79 -51.38
CA LYS A 890 -2.25 11.17 -50.68
C LYS A 890 -2.27 11.44 -49.17
N ARG A 891 -2.83 10.53 -48.36
CA ARG A 891 -2.75 10.57 -46.89
C ARG A 891 -1.38 10.06 -46.43
N LYS A 892 -0.38 10.93 -46.57
CA LYS A 892 1.04 10.71 -46.22
C LYS A 892 1.22 10.59 -44.70
N ARG A 893 1.40 9.38 -44.17
CA ARG A 893 1.93 9.21 -42.80
C ARG A 893 3.35 9.79 -42.74
N LYS A 894 3.57 10.79 -41.89
CA LYS A 894 4.89 11.26 -41.47
C LYS A 894 4.99 11.08 -39.96
N SER A 895 6.07 10.46 -39.50
CA SER A 895 6.45 10.44 -38.08
C SER A 895 7.23 11.70 -37.72
N GLN A 896 6.94 12.31 -36.56
CA GLN A 896 7.95 12.69 -35.57
C GLN A 896 7.33 13.27 -34.29
N ARG A 897 7.74 12.67 -33.15
CA ARG A 897 8.28 13.29 -31.92
C ARG A 897 8.02 14.80 -31.70
N GLY A 898 7.48 15.15 -30.53
CA GLY A 898 7.45 16.51 -29.96
C GLY A 898 6.65 16.54 -28.65
N GLU A 899 7.15 17.23 -27.62
CA GLU A 899 6.50 17.35 -26.30
C GLU A 899 5.51 18.53 -26.21
N GLY A 900 4.69 18.55 -25.16
CA GLY A 900 4.20 19.81 -24.56
C GLY A 900 2.69 19.95 -24.31
N GLY A 901 2.30 19.84 -23.03
CA GLY A 901 1.28 20.72 -22.43
C GLY A 901 -0.21 20.32 -22.46
N GLY A 902 -0.74 19.93 -21.29
CA GLY A 902 -1.87 20.64 -20.66
C GLY A 902 -3.33 20.20 -20.91
N GLY A 903 -3.97 19.70 -19.83
CA GLY A 903 -5.28 20.19 -19.37
C GLY A 903 -6.56 19.40 -19.69
N GLY A 904 -7.34 19.09 -18.64
CA GLY A 904 -8.70 18.47 -18.71
C GLY A 904 -8.67 16.95 -18.92
N GLY A 905 -9.51 16.12 -18.28
CA GLY A 905 -10.84 16.34 -17.68
C GLY A 905 -11.91 15.75 -18.63
N VAL A 906 -12.91 14.97 -18.20
CA VAL A 906 -13.51 14.76 -16.86
C VAL A 906 -14.06 13.33 -16.73
N ASP A 907 -13.96 12.74 -15.53
CA ASP A 907 -14.90 11.80 -14.89
C ASP A 907 -14.42 11.61 -13.42
N GLY A 908 -15.25 11.57 -12.37
CA GLY A 908 -16.69 11.82 -12.25
C GLY A 908 -17.18 11.54 -10.80
N ILE A 909 -18.44 11.87 -10.50
CA ILE A 909 -19.21 11.55 -9.26
C ILE A 909 -18.87 12.45 -8.01
N PRO A 910 -19.86 12.82 -7.15
CA PRO A 910 -19.76 14.02 -6.29
C PRO A 910 -19.88 13.74 -4.78
N HIS A 911 -19.79 14.80 -3.95
CA HIS A 911 -20.78 15.05 -2.89
C HIS A 911 -20.83 16.54 -2.45
N SER A 912 -22.02 16.95 -2.02
CA SER A 912 -22.49 18.29 -1.64
C SER A 912 -21.77 18.98 -0.47
N GLN A 913 -21.58 20.31 -0.54
CA GLN A 913 -22.48 21.27 0.15
C GLN A 913 -22.21 22.73 -0.28
N ASP A 914 -23.13 23.62 0.08
CA ASP A 914 -23.22 25.04 -0.30
C ASP A 914 -23.10 25.93 0.96
N GLY A 915 -22.85 27.24 0.83
CA GLY A 915 -22.96 28.19 1.96
C GLY A 915 -21.77 29.14 2.19
N SER A 916 -21.78 30.25 1.48
CA SER A 916 -20.96 31.46 1.69
C SER A 916 -21.06 32.11 3.09
N GLU A 917 -19.98 32.74 3.57
CA GLU A 917 -19.96 34.22 3.79
C GLU A 917 -18.54 34.76 4.11
N SER A 918 -18.35 36.07 3.93
CA SER A 918 -17.07 36.77 4.18
C SER A 918 -17.15 37.74 5.37
N LYS A 919 -16.10 37.83 6.20
CA LYS A 919 -15.89 38.96 7.13
C LYS A 919 -14.39 39.28 7.32
N LYS A 920 -14.13 40.55 7.66
CA LYS A 920 -12.78 41.15 7.79
C LYS A 920 -12.34 41.21 9.25
N THR A 921 -11.03 41.14 9.50
CA THR A 921 -10.30 42.08 10.40
C THR A 921 -8.78 41.95 10.19
N CYS A 922 -8.02 43.00 10.51
CA CYS A 922 -6.56 43.06 10.39
C CYS A 922 -5.87 42.85 11.76
N PRO A 923 -4.60 42.40 11.79
CA PRO A 923 -3.68 42.68 12.88
C PRO A 923 -2.91 44.00 12.65
N PRO A 924 -2.55 44.75 13.71
CA PRO A 924 -1.52 45.79 13.66
C PRO A 924 -0.11 45.21 13.87
N SER A 925 0.91 46.05 13.70
CA SER A 925 2.33 45.77 13.98
C SER A 925 2.68 45.89 15.47
N ASP A 926 3.86 45.41 15.87
CA ASP A 926 5.00 46.30 16.22
C ASP A 926 6.29 45.52 16.52
N ILE A 927 7.44 46.21 16.35
CA ILE A 927 8.81 45.75 16.66
C ILE A 927 9.55 46.97 17.25
N PRO A 928 10.46 46.80 18.23
CA PRO A 928 11.84 47.21 17.92
C PRO A 928 12.97 46.36 18.56
N SER A 929 13.98 46.09 17.72
CA SER A 929 15.43 46.12 17.97
C SER A 929 16.11 45.40 19.15
N GLU A 930 16.93 44.41 18.77
CA GLU A 930 18.39 44.28 19.02
C GLU A 930 18.99 44.49 20.43
N THR A 931 19.79 43.49 20.86
CA THR A 931 21.18 43.70 21.33
C THR A 931 22.01 42.44 21.07
N LEU A 932 23.25 42.59 20.61
CA LEU A 932 24.23 41.51 20.36
C LEU A 932 25.11 41.23 21.60
N LEU A 933 25.66 40.01 21.73
CA LEU A 933 27.01 39.80 22.29
C LEU A 933 27.58 38.40 21.94
N HIS A 934 28.90 38.23 22.11
CA HIS A 934 29.71 37.16 21.51
C HIS A 934 29.92 35.91 22.38
N THR A 935 30.08 34.77 21.70
CA THR A 935 30.81 33.57 22.17
C THR A 935 32.27 33.57 21.70
N PRO A 936 33.25 33.17 22.53
CA PRO A 936 34.62 32.90 22.09
C PRO A 936 34.94 31.39 21.99
N GLU A 937 35.62 30.98 20.91
CA GLU A 937 36.37 29.71 20.88
C GLU A 937 37.77 29.89 21.51
N VAL A 938 38.31 28.83 22.12
CA VAL A 938 39.75 28.69 22.40
C VAL A 938 40.19 27.25 22.13
N ARG A 939 41.32 27.06 21.44
CA ARG A 939 41.96 25.75 21.20
C ARG A 939 43.41 25.76 21.71
N SER A 940 43.80 24.67 22.39
CA SER A 940 45.21 24.19 22.52
C SER A 940 46.19 25.12 23.26
N PRO A 941 47.44 24.71 23.60
CA PRO A 941 48.07 23.41 23.33
C PRO A 941 48.77 22.72 24.53
N THR A 942 48.80 21.39 24.52
CA THR A 942 50.03 20.58 24.54
C THR A 942 49.73 19.16 24.07
#